data_AF-A0A7M4FMD7-F1
#
_entry.id   AF-A0A7M4FMD7-F1
#
_cell.length_a   1.000
_cell.length_b   1.000
_cell.length_c   1.000
_cell.angle_alpha   90.00
_cell.angle_beta   90.00
_cell.angle_gamma   90.00
#
_symmetry.space_group_name_H-M   'P 1'
#
loop_
_entity.id
_entity.type
_entity.pdbx_description
1 polymer ?
#
loop_
_entity_poly.entity_id
_entity_poly.type
_entity_poly.pdbx_seq_one_letter_code
_entity_poly.pdbx_strand_id
1 'polypeptide(L)'
;MGIKGLQGFVANVCHDVHKMINLKEMAEEHRMRYPDSPPVIVVDALSCIRHWYTPESWVCGGQWREYLANLEDFINAFTAADIKLVFFFDGVVEQKKRSEWVKRRLKNNKEIGRIFQSIKMYRQQPGRGMFFIPSGLPTFTRFALKSLGQKTICSLQEADYEVASYGLQHNCMGILGQDTDYLIYNTSPYFSIEKLCLDKMVTVMYSRENLCLALNLNITDLPFFACLLGNDVVPEATLEGFWHKCLTSCPPKSQSYGERSNIILAVANYIAGLPRSYSSVKNLEEMLPLGSDKTLLCKAIESYILPGQQSPWLPPSLSNSQALSAKQDTGMCSDQEIFQLAKEQHITGENYMVFNILSNGEVECSNTLEDELDMELPGQALIYRPARQHIYSVLLEPRKDTQRVCSVVKEWFVYFGNPLHQPDLIQPVQLDIPGETPSLRTLWLGKGPDIENQRYSTFLACFHLQDMVEELKALKAPVAAVCCLLMYLLMQVDSLSLEDLNAFVAQTLCLQGMSAAQLSGLQLVQVDSRAVQLGAIFIRGLATLIMANSACGSPFSMDDFMPWKVFDGKLFQEKYRQSHRGCSLEELLEGNGFLCTQFQNLKSLICKACMAKNRTIQSRQRGDGFIAEMHRRGRGASFQQAHRTSFAPPYCNQNRGSQWRGRQPYGSQSQPSGRGYRPGHQDQRRRFQFTPRWPR
;
A
#
# COMPACT_ATOMS: atom_id res chain seq x y z
N MET A 1 11.48 7.71 6.67
CA MET A 1 11.15 6.38 7.23
C MET A 1 12.39 5.91 8.03
N GLY A 2 12.52 4.64 8.39
CA GLY A 2 13.66 4.13 9.18
C GLY A 2 13.76 4.59 10.64
N ILE A 3 15.00 4.72 11.12
CA ILE A 3 15.34 5.11 12.50
C ILE A 3 14.69 6.44 12.93
N LYS A 4 13.77 6.35 13.88
CA LYS A 4 12.93 7.49 14.29
C LYS A 4 13.76 8.63 14.88
N GLY A 5 13.65 9.80 14.26
CA GLY A 5 14.32 11.04 14.68
C GLY A 5 15.70 11.24 14.08
N LEU A 6 16.30 10.23 13.44
CA LEU A 6 17.63 10.35 12.85
C LEU A 6 17.66 11.36 11.69
N GLN A 7 16.61 11.37 10.84
CA GLN A 7 16.50 12.35 9.75
C GLN A 7 16.50 13.80 10.29
N GLY A 8 15.72 14.05 11.35
CA GLY A 8 15.65 15.36 11.97
C GLY A 8 16.96 15.76 12.67
N PHE A 9 17.66 14.79 13.25
CA PHE A 9 18.99 15.01 13.84
C PHE A 9 20.02 15.39 12.77
N VAL A 10 20.11 14.61 11.70
CA VAL A 10 21.04 14.86 10.59
C VAL A 10 20.76 16.21 9.92
N ALA A 11 19.49 16.57 9.73
CA ALA A 11 19.12 17.84 9.10
C ALA A 11 19.42 19.07 9.97
N ASN A 12 19.25 18.98 11.29
CA ASN A 12 19.25 20.16 12.17
C ASN A 12 20.47 20.26 13.10
N VAL A 13 21.21 19.18 13.31
CA VAL A 13 22.33 19.13 14.29
C VAL A 13 23.67 18.92 13.59
N CYS A 14 23.71 18.11 12.53
CA CYS A 14 24.95 17.75 11.85
C CYS A 14 25.01 18.34 10.44
N HIS A 15 25.41 19.61 10.33
CA HIS A 15 25.46 20.30 9.04
C HIS A 15 26.43 19.66 8.04
N ASP A 16 27.52 19.05 8.52
CA ASP A 16 28.52 18.42 7.64
C ASP A 16 28.08 17.05 7.09
N VAL A 17 26.98 16.47 7.58
CA VAL A 17 26.51 15.14 7.16
C VAL A 17 25.83 15.17 5.80
N HIS A 18 25.27 16.31 5.40
CA HIS A 18 24.61 16.46 4.11
C HIS A 18 25.52 17.21 3.13
N LYS A 19 25.85 16.56 2.00
CA LYS A 19 26.61 17.16 0.91
C LYS A 19 25.68 17.35 -0.29
N MET A 20 25.60 18.57 -0.82
CA MET A 20 24.95 18.81 -2.09
C MET A 20 25.82 18.24 -3.22
N ILE A 21 25.21 17.44 -4.09
CA ILE A 21 25.90 16.72 -5.17
C ILE A 21 25.17 16.91 -6.49
N ASN A 22 25.93 16.90 -7.59
CA ASN A 22 25.40 16.83 -8.94
C ASN A 22 25.51 15.38 -9.44
N LEU A 23 24.39 14.76 -9.75
CA LEU A 23 24.33 13.37 -10.17
C LEU A 23 24.97 13.15 -11.54
N LYS A 24 25.03 14.17 -12.41
CA LYS A 24 25.72 14.08 -13.71
C LYS A 24 27.23 13.96 -13.53
N GLU A 25 27.80 14.82 -12.67
CA GLU A 25 29.22 14.77 -12.33
C GLU A 25 29.59 13.44 -11.68
N MET A 26 28.76 12.95 -10.76
CA MET A 26 28.97 11.63 -10.14
C MET A 26 28.90 10.48 -11.16
N ALA A 27 28.01 10.56 -12.15
CA ALA A 27 27.92 9.56 -13.20
C ALA A 27 29.18 9.55 -14.10
N GLU A 28 29.73 10.73 -14.41
CA GLU A 28 31.00 10.87 -15.11
C GLU A 28 32.16 10.27 -14.31
N GLU A 29 32.27 10.61 -13.03
CA GLU A 29 33.28 10.04 -12.13
C GLU A 29 33.18 8.52 -12.01
N HIS A 30 31.96 7.99 -11.93
CA HIS A 30 31.71 6.54 -11.84
C HIS A 30 32.16 5.83 -13.11
N ARG A 31 31.84 6.36 -14.30
CA ARG A 31 32.32 5.81 -15.59
C ARG A 31 33.84 5.82 -15.70
N MET A 32 34.49 6.88 -15.22
CA MET A 32 35.96 6.98 -15.24
C MET A 32 36.60 5.95 -14.30
N ARG A 33 35.97 5.64 -13.16
CA ARG A 33 36.48 4.67 -12.18
C ARG A 33 36.14 3.23 -12.53
N TYR A 34 35.01 3.00 -13.19
CA TYR A 34 34.48 1.67 -13.53
C TYR A 34 34.01 1.61 -15.00
N PRO A 35 34.92 1.57 -15.99
CA PRO A 35 34.55 1.64 -17.41
C PRO A 35 33.60 0.54 -17.88
N ASP A 36 33.66 -0.64 -17.26
CA ASP A 36 32.83 -1.80 -17.61
C ASP A 36 31.45 -1.80 -16.90
N SER A 37 31.18 -0.81 -16.04
CA SER A 37 29.95 -0.74 -15.25
C SER A 37 29.23 0.59 -15.48
N PRO A 38 28.01 0.59 -16.03
CA PRO A 38 27.25 1.83 -16.20
C PRO A 38 26.86 2.41 -14.82
N PRO A 39 26.72 3.74 -14.69
CA PRO A 39 26.28 4.35 -13.44
C PRO A 39 24.82 3.98 -13.19
N VAL A 40 24.60 3.15 -12.17
CA VAL A 40 23.27 2.69 -11.75
C VAL A 40 22.89 3.34 -10.43
N ILE A 41 21.67 3.86 -10.35
CA ILE A 41 21.02 4.21 -9.07
C ILE A 41 19.93 3.18 -8.77
N VAL A 42 20.01 2.61 -7.58
CA VAL A 42 18.93 1.77 -7.03
C VAL A 42 17.92 2.69 -6.36
N VAL A 43 16.64 2.48 -6.63
CA VAL A 43 15.58 3.36 -6.15
C VAL A 43 14.67 2.56 -5.24
N ASP A 44 14.54 3.00 -4.00
CA ASP A 44 13.45 2.56 -3.13
C ASP A 44 12.17 3.29 -3.55
N ALA A 45 11.31 2.57 -4.29
CA ALA A 45 10.16 3.18 -4.92
C ALA A 45 9.11 3.62 -3.89
N LEU A 46 8.91 2.87 -2.79
CA LEU A 46 7.87 3.23 -1.82
C LEU A 46 8.21 4.49 -1.04
N SER A 47 9.48 4.74 -0.74
CA SER A 47 9.88 6.02 -0.14
C SER A 47 9.81 7.19 -1.15
N CYS A 48 9.91 6.92 -2.45
CA CYS A 48 9.85 7.95 -3.50
C CYS A 48 8.44 8.28 -4.01
N ILE A 49 7.48 7.35 -3.95
CA ILE A 49 6.13 7.49 -4.57
C ILE A 49 5.41 8.80 -4.19
N ARG A 50 5.54 9.24 -2.93
CA ARG A 50 4.91 10.48 -2.46
C ARG A 50 5.45 11.73 -3.17
N HIS A 51 6.70 11.69 -3.61
CA HIS A 51 7.37 12.77 -4.32
C HIS A 51 7.08 12.74 -5.81
N TRP A 52 6.93 11.55 -6.40
CA TRP A 52 6.54 11.41 -7.82
C TRP A 52 5.09 11.82 -8.08
N TYR A 53 4.19 11.60 -7.12
CA TYR A 53 2.78 11.99 -7.28
C TYR A 53 2.58 13.50 -7.05
N THR A 54 2.92 14.27 -8.08
CA THR A 54 2.74 15.73 -8.15
C THR A 54 1.34 16.24 -8.57
N PRO A 55 0.41 15.44 -9.15
CA PRO A 55 -0.93 15.95 -9.45
C PRO A 55 -1.69 16.45 -8.22
N GLU A 56 -2.31 17.63 -8.32
CA GLU A 56 -2.99 18.28 -7.18
C GLU A 56 -4.30 17.58 -6.79
N SER A 57 -5.05 17.05 -7.76
CA SER A 57 -6.36 16.42 -7.54
C SER A 57 -6.24 14.94 -7.15
N TRP A 58 -5.56 14.68 -6.03
CA TRP A 58 -5.23 13.33 -5.55
C TRP A 58 -6.39 12.60 -4.87
N VAL A 59 -7.41 13.29 -4.31
CA VAL A 59 -8.53 12.57 -3.66
C VAL A 59 -9.47 11.91 -4.65
N CYS A 60 -9.49 12.35 -5.91
CA CYS A 60 -10.50 11.96 -6.89
C CYS A 60 -10.31 10.53 -7.46
N GLY A 61 -9.55 9.66 -6.81
CA GLY A 61 -9.16 8.34 -7.32
C GLY A 61 -7.90 8.34 -8.19
N GLY A 62 -7.20 9.48 -8.29
CA GLY A 62 -5.93 9.62 -9.01
C GLY A 62 -6.04 10.27 -10.40
N GLN A 63 -4.98 10.95 -10.83
CA GLN A 63 -4.81 11.58 -12.15
C GLN A 63 -3.76 10.80 -12.94
N TRP A 64 -4.16 9.69 -13.53
CA TRP A 64 -3.22 8.63 -13.93
C TRP A 64 -2.42 8.94 -15.18
N ARG A 65 -3.00 9.63 -16.18
CA ARG A 65 -2.25 10.08 -17.38
C ARG A 65 -1.26 11.19 -17.05
N GLU A 66 -1.67 12.14 -16.21
CA GLU A 66 -0.78 13.19 -15.70
C GLU A 66 0.37 12.57 -14.91
N TYR A 67 0.07 11.62 -14.02
CA TYR A 67 1.10 10.92 -13.26
C TYR A 67 2.06 10.11 -14.14
N LEU A 68 1.57 9.42 -15.17
CA LEU A 68 2.41 8.68 -16.11
C LEU A 68 3.38 9.62 -16.85
N ALA A 69 2.91 10.78 -17.31
CA ALA A 69 3.76 11.79 -17.95
C ALA A 69 4.85 12.30 -16.99
N ASN A 70 4.49 12.56 -15.73
CA ASN A 70 5.46 13.01 -14.72
C ASN A 70 6.54 11.94 -14.42
N LEU A 71 6.17 10.65 -14.46
CA LEU A 71 7.14 9.56 -14.34
C LEU A 71 8.05 9.46 -15.57
N GLU A 72 7.50 9.66 -16.77
CA GLU A 72 8.26 9.69 -18.01
C GLU A 72 9.30 10.82 -18.00
N ASP A 73 8.91 12.03 -17.60
CA ASP A 73 9.83 13.17 -17.44
C ASP A 73 10.93 12.87 -16.42
N PHE A 74 10.57 12.25 -15.29
CA PHE A 74 11.53 11.81 -14.29
C PHE A 74 12.56 10.83 -14.89
N ILE A 75 12.10 9.78 -15.58
CA ILE A 75 12.98 8.79 -16.21
C ILE A 75 13.87 9.42 -17.30
N ASN A 76 13.30 10.29 -18.12
CA ASN A 76 14.02 10.96 -19.21
C ASN A 76 15.15 11.84 -18.67
N ALA A 77 14.97 12.51 -17.54
CA ALA A 77 16.03 13.32 -16.93
C ALA A 77 17.25 12.48 -16.50
N PHE A 78 17.03 11.30 -15.90
CA PHE A 78 18.13 10.38 -15.55
C PHE A 78 18.75 9.71 -16.79
N THR A 79 17.92 9.34 -17.77
CA THR A 79 18.38 8.74 -19.03
C THR A 79 19.25 9.71 -19.82
N ALA A 80 18.89 10.99 -19.86
CA ALA A 80 19.68 12.05 -20.49
C ALA A 80 21.01 12.33 -19.76
N ALA A 81 21.10 11.97 -18.48
CA ALA A 81 22.34 11.98 -17.70
C ALA A 81 23.15 10.67 -17.84
N ASP A 82 22.68 9.74 -18.68
CA ASP A 82 23.24 8.39 -18.84
C ASP A 82 23.28 7.62 -17.52
N ILE A 83 22.27 7.81 -16.66
CA ILE A 83 22.11 7.12 -15.38
C ILE A 83 20.99 6.09 -15.52
N LYS A 84 21.31 4.82 -15.25
CA LYS A 84 20.32 3.75 -15.24
C LYS A 84 19.63 3.65 -13.90
N LEU A 85 18.31 3.51 -13.90
CA LEU A 85 17.51 3.33 -12.69
C LEU A 85 17.08 1.86 -12.53
N VAL A 86 17.12 1.36 -11.30
CA VAL A 86 16.56 0.05 -10.92
C VAL A 86 15.64 0.26 -9.73
N PHE A 87 14.35 -0.02 -9.90
CA PHE A 87 13.33 0.28 -8.90
C PHE A 87 12.97 -0.95 -8.07
N PHE A 88 12.99 -0.82 -6.76
CA PHE A 88 12.54 -1.84 -5.81
C PHE A 88 11.22 -1.44 -5.18
N PHE A 89 10.32 -2.41 -5.04
CA PHE A 89 9.03 -2.29 -4.35
C PHE A 89 8.93 -3.38 -3.28
N ASP A 90 8.30 -3.07 -2.14
CA ASP A 90 7.96 -4.09 -1.14
C ASP A 90 7.10 -5.18 -1.77
N GLY A 91 7.58 -6.43 -1.71
CA GLY A 91 6.82 -7.60 -2.13
C GLY A 91 6.18 -8.37 -0.98
N VAL A 92 6.76 -8.30 0.23
CA VAL A 92 6.28 -9.05 1.41
C VAL A 92 6.28 -8.18 2.66
N VAL A 93 5.33 -8.44 3.57
CA VAL A 93 5.37 -7.89 4.93
C VAL A 93 5.85 -8.97 5.90
N GLU A 94 7.07 -8.83 6.39
CA GLU A 94 7.63 -9.79 7.36
C GLU A 94 6.83 -9.80 8.67
N GLN A 95 6.66 -10.98 9.26
CA GLN A 95 5.87 -11.17 10.49
C GLN A 95 6.33 -10.25 11.64
N LYS A 96 7.65 -10.02 11.75
CA LYS A 96 8.25 -9.14 12.76
C LYS A 96 7.80 -7.66 12.64
N LYS A 97 7.47 -7.19 11.42
CA LYS A 97 7.03 -5.81 11.15
C LYS A 97 5.51 -5.64 11.18
N ARG A 98 4.74 -6.73 11.33
CA ARG A 98 3.27 -6.71 11.23
C ARG A 98 2.61 -5.73 12.23
N SER A 99 3.11 -5.67 13.47
CA SER A 99 2.56 -4.79 14.51
C SER A 99 2.70 -3.30 14.16
N GLU A 100 3.87 -2.88 13.68
CA GLU A 100 4.13 -1.51 13.23
C GLU A 100 3.34 -1.21 11.95
N TRP A 101 3.23 -2.18 11.02
CA TRP A 101 2.37 -2.05 9.85
C TRP A 101 0.92 -1.75 10.24
N VAL A 102 0.34 -2.52 11.19
CA VAL A 102 -1.03 -2.33 11.70
C VAL A 102 -1.20 -0.95 12.32
N LYS A 103 -0.27 -0.55 13.20
CA LYS A 103 -0.28 0.77 13.85
C LYS A 103 -0.30 1.91 12.82
N ARG A 104 0.52 1.82 11.76
CA ARG A 104 0.52 2.79 10.65
C ARG A 104 -0.82 2.82 9.93
N ARG A 105 -1.43 1.65 9.62
CA ARG A 105 -2.74 1.59 8.95
C ARG A 105 -3.88 2.17 9.80
N LEU A 106 -3.89 1.92 11.11
CA LEU A 106 -4.90 2.49 12.01
C LEU A 106 -4.74 4.01 12.17
N LYS A 107 -3.51 4.54 12.12
CA LYS A 107 -3.27 5.98 12.06
C LYS A 107 -3.81 6.58 10.76
N ASN A 108 -3.57 5.92 9.63
CA ASN A 108 -4.07 6.36 8.33
C ASN A 108 -5.60 6.45 8.29
N ASN A 109 -6.34 5.53 8.95
CA ASN A 109 -7.81 5.63 9.04
C ASN A 109 -8.26 6.96 9.64
N LYS A 110 -7.57 7.45 10.69
CA LYS A 110 -7.86 8.76 11.31
C LYS A 110 -7.50 9.95 10.41
N GLU A 111 -6.53 9.80 9.52
CA GLU A 111 -6.18 10.81 8.52
C GLU A 111 -7.23 10.85 7.41
N ILE A 112 -7.67 9.69 6.93
CA ILE A 112 -8.73 9.54 5.92
C ILE A 112 -10.06 10.13 6.44
N GLY A 113 -10.45 9.84 7.67
CA GLY A 113 -11.65 10.46 8.27
C GLY A 113 -11.59 12.00 8.28
N ARG A 114 -10.42 12.59 8.57
CA ARG A 114 -10.20 14.05 8.49
C ARG A 114 -10.27 14.58 7.06
N ILE A 115 -9.79 13.82 6.08
CA ILE A 115 -9.89 14.15 4.65
C ILE A 115 -11.37 14.23 4.23
N PHE A 116 -12.18 13.22 4.55
CA PHE A 116 -13.61 13.23 4.22
C PHE A 116 -14.38 14.34 4.93
N GLN A 117 -14.09 14.61 6.20
CA GLN A 117 -14.67 15.76 6.91
C GLN A 117 -14.35 17.09 6.21
N SER A 118 -13.10 17.28 5.76
CA SER A 118 -12.69 18.46 4.99
C SER A 118 -13.44 18.58 3.67
N ILE A 119 -13.53 17.48 2.89
CA ILE A 119 -14.25 17.45 1.61
C ILE A 119 -15.73 17.78 1.82
N LYS A 120 -16.39 17.19 2.82
CA LYS A 120 -17.81 17.46 3.12
C LYS A 120 -18.06 18.91 3.54
N MET A 121 -17.13 19.51 4.29
CA MET A 121 -17.22 20.88 4.78
C MET A 121 -16.96 21.92 3.68
N TYR A 122 -15.90 21.74 2.89
CA TYR A 122 -15.44 22.76 1.93
C TYR A 122 -15.79 22.47 0.48
N ARG A 123 -16.19 21.23 0.14
CA ARG A 123 -16.49 20.77 -1.22
C ARG A 123 -15.33 20.97 -2.21
N GLN A 124 -14.11 20.88 -1.70
CA GLN A 124 -12.88 21.10 -2.45
C GLN A 124 -11.85 20.03 -2.11
N GLN A 125 -10.89 19.85 -3.02
CA GLN A 125 -9.70 19.02 -2.82
C GLN A 125 -8.88 19.56 -1.64
N PRO A 126 -8.57 18.75 -0.61
CA PRO A 126 -7.69 19.19 0.47
C PRO A 126 -6.27 19.48 -0.04
N GLY A 127 -5.63 20.48 0.58
CA GLY A 127 -4.26 20.88 0.24
C GLY A 127 -3.20 19.83 0.60
N ARG A 128 -1.97 20.06 0.15
CA ARG A 128 -0.84 19.10 0.27
C ARG A 128 -0.50 18.68 1.71
N GLY A 129 -0.80 19.49 2.72
CA GLY A 129 -0.61 19.12 4.13
C GLY A 129 -1.48 17.93 4.59
N MET A 130 -2.53 17.59 3.84
CA MET A 130 -3.40 16.42 4.07
C MET A 130 -3.19 15.33 3.01
N PHE A 131 -2.13 15.40 2.21
CA PHE A 131 -1.90 14.49 1.10
C PHE A 131 -1.93 13.02 1.55
N PHE A 132 -2.76 12.23 0.87
CA PHE A 132 -2.81 10.79 1.01
C PHE A 132 -2.54 10.14 -0.34
N ILE A 133 -1.83 9.01 -0.31
CA ILE A 133 -1.48 8.27 -1.53
C ILE A 133 -2.77 7.71 -2.14
N PRO A 134 -3.06 7.98 -3.44
CA PRO A 134 -4.19 7.36 -4.14
C PRO A 134 -4.20 5.84 -4.02
N SER A 135 -5.40 5.27 -4.00
CA SER A 135 -5.57 3.83 -3.78
C SER A 135 -4.88 3.05 -4.89
N GLY A 136 -4.16 1.99 -4.53
CA GLY A 136 -3.43 1.17 -5.50
C GLY A 136 -2.22 1.82 -6.17
N LEU A 137 -1.86 3.07 -5.83
CA LEU A 137 -0.75 3.80 -6.49
C LEU A 137 0.54 2.97 -6.58
N PRO A 138 1.05 2.32 -5.51
CA PRO A 138 2.26 1.50 -5.62
C PRO A 138 2.19 0.39 -6.67
N THR A 139 1.05 -0.31 -6.75
CA THR A 139 0.81 -1.35 -7.74
C THR A 139 0.90 -0.80 -9.16
N PHE A 140 0.22 0.31 -9.42
CA PHE A 140 0.15 0.90 -10.76
C PHE A 140 1.42 1.69 -11.15
N THR A 141 2.13 2.29 -10.19
CA THR A 141 3.46 2.88 -10.43
C THR A 141 4.43 1.83 -10.95
N ARG A 142 4.42 0.62 -10.38
CA ARG A 142 5.28 -0.48 -10.87
C ARG A 142 5.00 -0.82 -12.33
N PHE A 143 3.72 -0.94 -12.70
CA PHE A 143 3.34 -1.18 -14.09
C PHE A 143 3.68 0.01 -15.01
N ALA A 144 3.53 1.24 -14.53
CA ALA A 144 3.89 2.44 -15.29
C ALA A 144 5.38 2.46 -15.62
N LEU A 145 6.24 2.22 -14.63
CA LEU A 145 7.69 2.13 -14.82
C LEU A 145 8.06 1.04 -15.82
N LYS A 146 7.41 -0.13 -15.76
CA LYS A 146 7.59 -1.19 -16.77
C LYS A 146 7.19 -0.76 -18.18
N SER A 147 6.03 -0.09 -18.33
CA SER A 147 5.60 0.43 -19.64
C SER A 147 6.55 1.48 -20.20
N LEU A 148 7.31 2.16 -19.33
CA LEU A 148 8.37 3.10 -19.67
C LEU A 148 9.76 2.43 -19.79
N GLY A 149 9.79 1.10 -19.92
CA GLY A 149 11.02 0.32 -20.17
C GLY A 149 11.95 0.17 -18.97
N GLN A 150 11.51 0.51 -17.76
CA GLN A 150 12.35 0.46 -16.57
C GLN A 150 12.35 -0.91 -15.89
N LYS A 151 13.49 -1.27 -15.29
CA LYS A 151 13.61 -2.49 -14.48
C LYS A 151 12.98 -2.27 -13.11
N THR A 152 11.94 -3.05 -12.82
CA THR A 152 11.28 -3.10 -11.50
C THR A 152 11.50 -4.46 -10.85
N ILE A 153 11.79 -4.47 -9.54
CA ILE A 153 11.98 -5.66 -8.73
C ILE A 153 11.01 -5.59 -7.54
N CYS A 154 10.27 -6.66 -7.24
CA CYS A 154 9.58 -6.79 -5.95
C CYS A 154 10.40 -7.66 -5.01
N SER A 155 10.55 -7.20 -3.78
CA SER A 155 11.37 -7.86 -2.78
C SER A 155 10.74 -9.15 -2.26
N LEU A 156 11.56 -10.17 -2.03
CA LEU A 156 11.18 -11.43 -1.38
C LEU A 156 11.33 -11.37 0.14
N GLN A 157 12.06 -10.37 0.63
CA GLN A 157 12.20 -10.02 2.04
C GLN A 157 12.08 -8.50 2.19
N GLU A 158 12.65 -7.93 3.26
CA GLU A 158 12.58 -6.50 3.47
C GLU A 158 13.22 -5.71 2.32
N ALA A 159 12.46 -4.77 1.74
CA ALA A 159 12.89 -4.03 0.57
C ALA A 159 14.14 -3.18 0.84
N ASP A 160 14.22 -2.54 2.01
CA ASP A 160 15.39 -1.73 2.38
C ASP A 160 16.68 -2.57 2.40
N TYR A 161 16.59 -3.81 2.88
CA TYR A 161 17.71 -4.75 2.86
C TYR A 161 18.09 -5.13 1.43
N GLU A 162 17.11 -5.47 0.57
CA GLU A 162 17.39 -5.85 -0.81
C GLU A 162 17.93 -4.69 -1.65
N VAL A 163 17.43 -3.47 -1.45
CA VAL A 163 17.95 -2.25 -2.08
C VAL A 163 19.41 -2.03 -1.67
N ALA A 164 19.71 -2.10 -0.37
CA ALA A 164 21.06 -1.94 0.14
C ALA A 164 21.99 -3.08 -0.32
N SER A 165 21.52 -4.33 -0.35
CA SER A 165 22.29 -5.47 -0.86
C SER A 165 22.59 -5.32 -2.36
N TYR A 166 21.59 -4.91 -3.15
CA TYR A 166 21.74 -4.73 -4.59
C TYR A 166 22.75 -3.61 -4.89
N GLY A 167 22.65 -2.49 -4.18
CA GLY A 167 23.60 -1.38 -4.31
C GLY A 167 25.06 -1.83 -4.12
N LEU A 168 25.30 -2.59 -3.05
CA LEU A 168 26.61 -3.13 -2.71
C LEU A 168 27.12 -4.15 -3.75
N GLN A 169 26.32 -5.16 -4.08
CA GLN A 169 26.72 -6.28 -4.94
C GLN A 169 26.94 -5.88 -6.40
N HIS A 170 26.22 -4.85 -6.88
CA HIS A 170 26.33 -4.36 -8.25
C HIS A 170 27.17 -3.07 -8.38
N ASN A 171 27.85 -2.66 -7.30
CA ASN A 171 28.68 -1.44 -7.29
C ASN A 171 27.93 -0.21 -7.81
N CYS A 172 26.67 -0.06 -7.40
CA CYS A 172 25.81 1.03 -7.85
C CYS A 172 26.37 2.38 -7.38
N MET A 173 26.18 3.40 -8.22
CA MET A 173 26.58 4.78 -7.95
C MET A 173 25.90 5.35 -6.70
N GLY A 174 24.67 4.90 -6.39
CA GLY A 174 23.98 5.26 -5.16
C GLY A 174 22.60 4.64 -5.03
N ILE A 175 21.95 4.94 -3.91
CA ILE A 175 20.59 4.59 -3.55
C ILE A 175 19.77 5.87 -3.43
N LEU A 176 18.65 5.97 -4.14
CA LEU A 176 17.72 7.08 -4.06
C LEU A 176 16.50 6.69 -3.22
N GLY A 177 16.22 7.46 -2.17
CA GLY A 177 15.10 7.21 -1.27
C GLY A 177 14.90 8.32 -0.24
N GLN A 178 14.02 8.07 0.74
CA GLN A 178 13.81 8.92 1.92
C GLN A 178 13.70 8.07 3.21
N ASP A 179 14.61 7.10 3.34
CA ASP A 179 14.74 6.22 4.50
C ASP A 179 16.13 6.34 5.12
N THR A 180 16.18 6.58 6.44
CA THR A 180 17.45 6.71 7.16
C THR A 180 18.16 5.38 7.40
N ASP A 181 17.51 4.25 7.15
CA ASP A 181 18.15 2.94 7.26
C ASP A 181 19.32 2.79 6.27
N TYR A 182 19.27 3.50 5.13
CA TYR A 182 20.40 3.58 4.19
C TYR A 182 21.63 4.33 4.74
N LEU A 183 21.51 5.11 5.81
CA LEU A 183 22.67 5.63 6.56
C LEU A 183 23.31 4.55 7.44
N ILE A 184 22.54 3.53 7.83
CA ILE A 184 22.99 2.47 8.73
C ILE A 184 23.69 1.38 7.91
N TYR A 185 23.04 0.90 6.85
CA TYR A 185 23.58 -0.11 5.95
C TYR A 185 24.96 0.28 5.41
N ASN A 186 25.88 -0.68 5.39
CA ASN A 186 27.18 -0.48 4.77
C ASN A 186 27.12 -0.72 3.25
N THR A 187 26.53 0.23 2.54
CA THR A 187 26.21 0.11 1.11
C THR A 187 26.62 1.36 0.30
N SER A 188 26.18 1.44 -0.95
CA SER A 188 26.32 2.58 -1.85
C SER A 188 25.85 3.90 -1.23
N PRO A 189 26.34 5.05 -1.73
CA PRO A 189 25.93 6.37 -1.25
C PRO A 189 24.41 6.59 -1.23
N TYR A 190 23.88 7.22 -0.18
CA TYR A 190 22.44 7.48 -0.02
C TYR A 190 22.07 8.91 -0.45
N PHE A 191 21.13 9.01 -1.39
CA PHE A 191 20.60 10.24 -1.98
C PHE A 191 19.16 10.51 -1.58
N SER A 192 18.83 11.77 -1.29
CA SER A 192 17.49 12.21 -0.90
C SER A 192 16.59 12.43 -2.12
N ILE A 193 15.46 11.72 -2.21
CA ILE A 193 14.42 12.08 -3.19
C ILE A 193 13.72 13.40 -2.82
N GLU A 194 13.59 13.70 -1.52
CA GLU A 194 12.93 14.93 -1.05
C GLU A 194 13.68 16.20 -1.51
N LYS A 195 15.02 16.14 -1.56
CA LYS A 195 15.88 17.27 -1.95
C LYS A 195 16.31 17.24 -3.41
N LEU A 196 15.80 16.30 -4.21
CA LEU A 196 16.14 16.20 -5.61
C LEU A 196 15.53 17.35 -6.41
N CYS A 197 16.39 18.13 -7.05
CA CYS A 197 16.03 19.08 -8.09
C CYS A 197 16.30 18.43 -9.45
N LEU A 198 15.24 17.92 -10.07
CA LEU A 198 15.31 17.12 -11.30
C LEU A 198 15.97 17.89 -12.47
N ASP A 199 15.56 19.13 -12.72
CA ASP A 199 16.08 19.95 -13.82
C ASP A 199 17.60 20.15 -13.75
N LYS A 200 18.12 20.30 -12.53
CA LYS A 200 19.55 20.50 -12.28
C LYS A 200 20.29 19.18 -12.06
N MET A 201 19.58 18.07 -11.87
CA MET A 201 20.12 16.78 -11.42
C MET A 201 20.96 16.91 -10.14
N VAL A 202 20.52 17.78 -9.22
CA VAL A 202 21.20 18.04 -7.94
C VAL A 202 20.36 17.48 -6.81
N THR A 203 21.02 16.84 -5.84
CA THR A 203 20.37 16.35 -4.61
C THR A 203 21.32 16.42 -3.41
N VAL A 204 20.83 16.01 -2.25
CA VAL A 204 21.61 15.82 -1.03
C VAL A 204 22.03 14.36 -0.93
N MET A 205 23.34 14.14 -0.78
CA MET A 205 23.94 12.89 -0.34
C MET A 205 24.20 12.94 1.16
N TYR A 206 23.82 11.89 1.88
CA TYR A 206 24.12 11.78 3.31
C TYR A 206 25.38 10.92 3.53
N SER A 207 26.37 11.48 4.22
CA SER A 207 27.64 10.78 4.52
C SER A 207 27.57 10.06 5.86
N ARG A 208 27.86 8.76 5.81
CA ARG A 208 27.93 7.88 6.98
C ARG A 208 29.17 8.17 7.81
N GLU A 209 30.27 8.51 7.15
CA GLU A 209 31.54 8.90 7.74
C GLU A 209 31.36 10.18 8.57
N ASN A 210 30.72 11.20 8.00
CA ASN A 210 30.47 12.45 8.71
C ASN A 210 29.47 12.25 9.86
N LEU A 211 28.51 11.33 9.72
CA LEU A 211 27.61 10.96 10.82
C LEU A 211 28.40 10.31 11.97
N CYS A 212 29.27 9.36 11.66
CA CYS A 212 30.16 8.70 12.61
C CYS A 212 31.09 9.70 13.30
N LEU A 213 31.69 10.64 12.56
CA LEU A 213 32.53 11.70 13.11
C LEU A 213 31.75 12.59 14.09
N ALA A 214 30.54 13.01 13.72
CA ALA A 214 29.69 13.82 14.57
C ALA A 214 29.23 13.10 15.85
N LEU A 215 29.05 11.78 15.77
CA LEU A 215 28.62 10.94 16.90
C LEU A 215 29.78 10.33 17.70
N ASN A 216 31.03 10.50 17.26
CA ASN A 216 32.21 9.82 17.80
C ASN A 216 32.05 8.27 17.82
N LEU A 217 31.54 7.72 16.72
CA LEU A 217 31.31 6.29 16.51
C LEU A 217 32.13 5.77 15.34
N ASN A 218 32.33 4.45 15.25
CA ASN A 218 32.82 3.82 14.02
C ASN A 218 31.65 3.42 13.12
N ILE A 219 31.93 3.25 11.83
CA ILE A 219 30.94 2.77 10.86
C ILE A 219 30.35 1.42 11.28
N THR A 220 31.17 0.55 11.87
CA THR A 220 30.75 -0.77 12.39
C THR A 220 29.82 -0.68 13.61
N ASP A 221 29.73 0.49 14.25
CA ASP A 221 28.88 0.72 15.42
C ASP A 221 27.45 1.14 15.00
N LEU A 222 27.25 1.57 13.75
CA LEU A 222 25.96 2.08 13.25
C LEU A 222 24.80 1.07 13.36
N PRO A 223 24.94 -0.22 13.00
CA PRO A 223 23.88 -1.21 13.20
C PRO A 223 23.42 -1.33 14.64
N PHE A 224 24.37 -1.38 15.58
CA PHE A 224 24.08 -1.47 17.01
C PHE A 224 23.43 -0.17 17.53
N PHE A 225 23.96 0.97 17.11
CA PHE A 225 23.41 2.28 17.40
C PHE A 225 21.95 2.42 16.93
N ALA A 226 21.64 2.03 15.70
CA ALA A 226 20.30 2.05 15.14
C ALA A 226 19.31 1.24 16.00
N CYS A 227 19.73 0.05 16.46
CA CYS A 227 18.90 -0.80 17.32
C CYS A 227 18.59 -0.15 18.68
N LEU A 228 19.56 0.59 19.26
CA LEU A 228 19.40 1.27 20.55
C LEU A 228 18.62 2.59 20.48
N LEU A 229 18.41 3.13 19.28
CA LEU A 229 17.47 4.23 19.05
C LEU A 229 16.04 3.76 18.82
N GLY A 230 15.83 2.46 18.64
CA GLY A 230 14.56 1.87 18.28
C GLY A 230 14.36 1.85 16.76
N ASN A 231 14.02 0.67 16.27
CA ASN A 231 13.76 0.39 14.86
C ASN A 231 12.53 -0.54 14.74
N ASP A 232 12.26 -1.06 13.55
CA ASP A 232 11.11 -1.94 13.32
C ASP A 232 11.20 -3.29 14.06
N VAL A 233 12.37 -3.66 14.59
CA VAL A 233 12.61 -4.91 15.34
C VAL A 233 12.61 -4.66 16.86
N VAL A 234 13.28 -3.61 17.32
CA VAL A 234 13.39 -3.22 18.74
C VAL A 234 12.46 -2.02 19.02
N PRO A 235 11.34 -2.23 19.72
CA PRO A 235 10.37 -1.16 19.97
C PRO A 235 10.91 -0.07 20.90
N GLU A 236 10.53 1.18 20.64
CA GLU A 236 10.90 2.33 21.49
C GLU A 236 10.51 2.17 22.96
N ALA A 237 9.33 1.60 23.22
CA ALA A 237 8.82 1.39 24.58
C ALA A 237 9.77 0.51 25.42
N THR A 238 10.53 -0.38 24.79
CA THR A 238 11.53 -1.22 25.45
C THR A 238 12.79 -0.44 25.83
N LEU A 239 13.05 0.68 25.16
CA LEU A 239 14.28 1.47 25.28
C LEU A 239 14.12 2.73 26.14
N GLU A 240 12.89 3.14 26.50
CA GLU A 240 12.64 4.37 27.28
C GLU A 240 13.45 4.42 28.59
N GLY A 241 13.42 3.34 29.37
CA GLY A 241 14.19 3.24 30.62
C GLY A 241 15.71 3.29 30.40
N PHE A 242 16.19 2.79 29.26
CA PHE A 242 17.59 2.87 28.86
C PHE A 242 17.98 4.29 28.44
N TRP A 243 17.15 4.97 27.64
CA TRP A 243 17.39 6.35 27.23
C TRP A 243 17.47 7.30 28.43
N HIS A 244 16.61 7.13 29.44
CA HIS A 244 16.71 7.90 30.67
C HIS A 244 18.04 7.69 31.39
N LYS A 245 18.53 6.45 31.48
CA LYS A 245 19.86 6.16 32.06
C LYS A 245 20.97 6.84 31.26
N CYS A 246 20.97 6.74 29.93
CA CYS A 246 21.96 7.41 29.08
C CYS A 246 21.95 8.93 29.27
N LEU A 247 20.78 9.55 29.31
CA LEU A 247 20.64 10.99 29.53
C LEU A 247 21.14 11.43 30.92
N THR A 248 20.95 10.60 31.95
CA THR A 248 21.50 10.89 33.29
C THR A 248 23.03 10.76 33.35
N SER A 249 23.61 9.81 32.64
CA SER A 249 25.06 9.59 32.60
C SER A 249 25.80 10.54 31.66
N CYS A 250 25.13 11.03 30.61
CA CYS A 250 25.65 11.98 29.62
C CYS A 250 24.64 13.12 29.43
N PRO A 251 24.60 14.11 30.34
CA PRO A 251 23.69 15.23 30.23
C PRO A 251 23.93 16.03 28.95
N PRO A 252 22.87 16.58 28.32
CA PRO A 252 22.96 17.23 27.03
C PRO A 252 23.87 18.47 27.10
N LYS A 253 24.84 18.54 26.17
CA LYS A 253 25.81 19.64 26.08
C LYS A 253 25.18 21.00 25.73
N SER A 254 23.95 21.01 25.21
CA SER A 254 23.19 22.23 24.85
C SER A 254 21.69 22.02 25.06
N GLN A 255 21.04 22.97 25.73
CA GLN A 255 19.57 23.00 25.89
C GLN A 255 18.83 23.38 24.60
N SER A 256 19.55 23.76 23.53
CA SER A 256 18.94 24.17 22.25
C SER A 256 18.45 23.01 21.40
N TYR A 257 18.89 21.77 21.67
CA TYR A 257 18.49 20.60 20.89
C TYR A 257 17.21 19.98 21.44
N GLY A 258 16.34 19.53 20.53
CA GLY A 258 15.14 18.78 20.90
C GLY A 258 15.48 17.47 21.64
N GLU A 259 14.53 17.01 22.46
CA GLU A 259 14.68 15.81 23.31
C GLU A 259 15.25 14.60 22.55
N ARG A 260 14.74 14.34 21.34
CA ARG A 260 15.18 13.21 20.52
C ARG A 260 16.64 13.33 20.08
N SER A 261 17.10 14.52 19.73
CA SER A 261 18.52 14.76 19.38
C SER A 261 19.43 14.51 20.58
N ASN A 262 19.00 14.87 21.79
CA ASN A 262 19.75 14.61 23.01
C ASN A 262 19.85 13.10 23.30
N ILE A 263 18.77 12.34 23.08
CA ILE A 263 18.79 10.87 23.19
C ILE A 263 19.82 10.29 22.22
N ILE A 264 19.80 10.73 20.96
CA ILE A 264 20.74 10.25 19.92
C ILE A 264 22.19 10.45 20.35
N LEU A 265 22.54 11.65 20.83
CA LEU A 265 23.89 11.97 21.32
C LEU A 265 24.26 11.15 22.58
N ALA A 266 23.33 10.98 23.52
CA ALA A 266 23.58 10.23 24.75
C ALA A 266 23.82 8.73 24.48
N VAL A 267 23.04 8.14 23.56
CA VAL A 267 23.21 6.74 23.13
C VAL A 267 24.54 6.56 22.39
N ALA A 268 24.92 7.49 21.50
CA ALA A 268 26.21 7.44 20.83
C ALA A 268 27.39 7.49 21.81
N ASN A 269 27.36 8.42 22.78
CA ASN A 269 28.40 8.50 23.83
C ASN A 269 28.48 7.22 24.67
N TYR A 270 27.33 6.60 24.99
CA TYR A 270 27.30 5.34 25.71
C TYR A 270 28.00 4.22 24.92
N ILE A 271 27.70 4.08 23.63
CA ILE A 271 28.33 3.07 22.76
C ILE A 271 29.84 3.31 22.62
N ALA A 272 30.26 4.56 22.48
CA ALA A 272 31.68 4.92 22.36
C ALA A 272 32.52 4.47 23.57
N GLY A 273 31.90 4.34 24.75
CA GLY A 273 32.55 3.85 25.97
C GLY A 273 32.55 2.32 26.15
N LEU A 274 31.90 1.56 25.26
CA LEU A 274 31.80 0.10 25.38
C LEU A 274 32.91 -0.63 24.58
N PRO A 275 33.41 -1.77 25.09
CA PRO A 275 34.17 -2.71 24.26
C PRO A 275 33.29 -3.24 23.12
N ARG A 276 33.81 -3.20 21.88
CA ARG A 276 33.14 -3.72 20.68
C ARG A 276 33.20 -5.23 20.66
N SER A 277 32.29 -5.87 21.37
CA SER A 277 32.22 -7.32 21.49
C SER A 277 30.80 -7.82 21.69
N TYR A 278 30.58 -9.07 21.32
CA TYR A 278 29.32 -9.77 21.55
C TYR A 278 28.93 -9.83 23.04
N SER A 279 29.90 -9.87 23.96
CA SER A 279 29.63 -9.81 25.41
C SER A 279 28.96 -8.51 25.84
N SER A 280 29.31 -7.37 25.24
CA SER A 280 28.66 -6.09 25.54
C SER A 280 27.20 -6.08 25.08
N VAL A 281 26.87 -6.72 23.96
CA VAL A 281 25.49 -6.87 23.49
C VAL A 281 24.68 -7.72 24.48
N LYS A 282 25.22 -8.86 24.92
CA LYS A 282 24.57 -9.73 25.91
C LYS A 282 24.29 -9.04 27.23
N ASN A 283 25.27 -8.31 27.77
CA ASN A 283 25.10 -7.56 29.00
C ASN A 283 23.96 -6.54 28.89
N LEU A 284 23.81 -5.91 27.72
CA LEU A 284 22.74 -4.96 27.48
C LEU A 284 21.38 -5.65 27.29
N GLU A 285 21.34 -6.82 26.64
CA GLU A 285 20.13 -7.65 26.55
C GLU A 285 19.59 -8.06 27.93
N GLU A 286 20.46 -8.30 28.90
CA GLU A 286 20.07 -8.57 30.30
C GLU A 286 19.51 -7.34 31.02
N MET A 287 19.93 -6.14 30.65
CA MET A 287 19.47 -4.89 31.24
C MET A 287 18.15 -4.37 30.64
N LEU A 288 17.86 -4.72 29.38
CA LEU A 288 16.69 -4.25 28.66
C LEU A 288 15.47 -5.14 28.95
N PRO A 289 14.26 -4.57 29.06
CA PRO A 289 13.02 -5.33 29.25
C PRO A 289 12.55 -6.01 27.95
N LEU A 290 13.41 -6.87 27.36
CA LEU A 290 13.17 -7.56 26.08
C LEU A 290 12.13 -8.70 26.18
N GLY A 291 11.56 -8.94 27.36
CA GLY A 291 10.58 -10.00 27.58
C GLY A 291 11.19 -11.39 27.41
N SER A 292 10.49 -12.26 26.67
CA SER A 292 10.90 -13.66 26.45
C SER A 292 11.94 -13.85 25.35
N ASP A 293 12.10 -12.90 24.42
CA ASP A 293 13.09 -13.00 23.34
C ASP A 293 14.38 -12.24 23.70
N LYS A 294 15.26 -12.92 24.43
CA LYS A 294 16.59 -12.40 24.79
C LYS A 294 17.55 -12.27 23.60
N THR A 295 17.14 -12.62 22.38
CA THR A 295 17.97 -12.53 21.17
C THR A 295 17.54 -11.41 20.22
N LEU A 296 16.55 -10.60 20.63
CA LEU A 296 15.93 -9.57 19.80
C LEU A 296 16.96 -8.54 19.31
N LEU A 297 17.89 -8.12 20.17
CA LEU A 297 18.90 -7.13 19.83
C LEU A 297 19.91 -7.71 18.83
N CYS A 298 20.34 -8.95 19.03
CA CYS A 298 21.20 -9.65 18.06
C CYS A 298 20.55 -9.75 16.67
N LYS A 299 19.28 -10.17 16.59
CA LYS A 299 18.52 -10.26 15.33
C LYS A 299 18.37 -8.90 14.66
N ALA A 300 18.17 -7.84 15.44
CA ALA A 300 18.05 -6.49 14.92
C ALA A 300 19.37 -5.99 14.33
N ILE A 301 20.51 -6.25 14.98
CA ILE A 301 21.84 -5.92 14.42
C ILE A 301 22.06 -6.70 13.12
N GLU A 302 21.72 -7.99 13.12
CA GLU A 302 21.88 -8.89 11.97
C GLU A 302 21.09 -8.41 10.73
N SER A 303 19.93 -7.77 10.93
CA SER A 303 19.13 -7.23 9.81
C SER A 303 19.78 -6.07 9.04
N TYR A 304 20.87 -5.49 9.56
CA TYR A 304 21.66 -4.47 8.88
C TYR A 304 22.97 -4.99 8.27
N ILE A 305 23.27 -6.28 8.43
CA ILE A 305 24.52 -6.88 7.93
C ILE A 305 24.28 -7.42 6.52
N LEU A 306 24.90 -6.80 5.53
CA LEU A 306 24.76 -7.20 4.12
C LEU A 306 25.69 -8.38 3.77
N PRO A 307 25.46 -9.07 2.63
CA PRO A 307 26.25 -10.22 2.24
C PRO A 307 27.75 -9.91 2.16
N GLY A 308 28.57 -10.77 2.76
CA GLY A 308 30.04 -10.61 2.81
C GLY A 308 30.54 -9.65 3.90
N GLN A 309 29.65 -9.11 4.74
CA GLN A 309 30.02 -8.21 5.84
C GLN A 309 30.02 -8.95 7.19
N GLN A 310 30.73 -8.37 8.15
CA GLN A 310 30.79 -8.84 9.53
C GLN A 310 30.56 -7.69 10.48
N SER A 311 30.05 -7.99 11.68
CA SER A 311 29.87 -7.03 12.76
C SER A 311 30.71 -7.43 13.97
N PRO A 312 31.47 -6.50 14.59
CA PRO A 312 32.19 -6.78 15.83
C PRO A 312 31.24 -7.03 17.02
N TRP A 313 29.96 -6.66 16.87
CA TRP A 313 28.91 -6.83 17.87
C TRP A 313 28.23 -8.21 17.80
N LEU A 314 28.49 -8.99 16.75
CA LEU A 314 27.92 -10.33 16.55
C LEU A 314 29.03 -11.39 16.47
N PRO A 315 28.75 -12.65 16.82
CA PRO A 315 29.73 -13.72 16.64
C PRO A 315 29.89 -14.09 15.15
N PRO A 316 31.08 -14.56 14.72
CA PRO A 316 31.36 -14.89 13.32
C PRO A 316 30.42 -15.96 12.72
N SER A 317 29.91 -16.87 13.55
CA SER A 317 29.02 -17.97 13.12
C SER A 317 27.61 -17.53 12.72
N LEU A 318 27.14 -16.38 13.21
CA LEU A 318 25.80 -15.84 12.87
C LEU A 318 25.81 -15.08 11.54
N SER A 319 26.95 -14.48 11.15
CA SER A 319 27.06 -13.60 9.96
C SER A 319 26.96 -14.32 8.60
N ASN A 320 27.05 -15.66 8.57
CA ASN A 320 26.94 -16.46 7.34
C ASN A 320 25.56 -17.11 7.13
N SER A 321 24.59 -16.87 8.02
CA SER A 321 23.32 -17.62 8.02
C SER A 321 22.27 -17.10 7.02
N GLN A 322 22.54 -15.99 6.32
CA GLN A 322 21.62 -15.43 5.31
C GLN A 322 21.87 -15.95 3.89
N ALA A 323 22.85 -16.84 3.69
CA ALA A 323 22.82 -17.72 2.53
C ALA A 323 21.71 -18.76 2.76
N LEU A 324 20.51 -18.48 2.27
CA LEU A 324 19.38 -19.40 2.21
C LEU A 324 18.85 -19.85 3.58
N SER A 325 18.17 -18.95 4.32
CA SER A 325 16.94 -19.42 4.98
C SER A 325 15.82 -19.50 3.94
N ALA A 326 16.05 -20.35 2.93
CA ALA A 326 15.00 -21.17 2.41
C ALA A 326 14.54 -22.04 3.59
N LYS A 327 13.74 -21.46 4.50
CA LYS A 327 12.73 -22.26 5.14
C LYS A 327 11.94 -22.81 3.97
N GLN A 328 12.25 -24.06 3.61
CA GLN A 328 11.28 -24.97 3.02
C GLN A 328 10.17 -25.16 4.07
N ASP A 329 9.50 -24.08 4.46
CA ASP A 329 8.15 -24.19 4.95
C ASP A 329 7.40 -24.67 3.72
N THR A 330 6.95 -25.92 3.78
CA THR A 330 6.18 -26.59 2.73
C THR A 330 5.14 -25.61 2.21
N GLY A 331 5.43 -24.94 1.07
CA GLY A 331 4.59 -23.88 0.54
C GLY A 331 3.17 -24.40 0.34
N MET A 332 2.18 -23.50 0.34
CA MET A 332 0.80 -23.91 0.05
C MET A 332 0.68 -24.62 -1.30
N CYS A 333 1.54 -24.27 -2.26
CA CYS A 333 1.67 -24.92 -3.55
C CYS A 333 2.59 -26.15 -3.49
N SER A 334 2.08 -27.31 -3.92
CA SER A 334 2.86 -28.55 -4.04
C SER A 334 3.59 -28.70 -5.38
N ASP A 335 3.15 -28.02 -6.44
CA ASP A 335 3.82 -28.04 -7.76
C ASP A 335 5.00 -27.05 -7.77
N GLN A 336 6.21 -27.60 -7.84
CA GLN A 336 7.45 -26.83 -7.78
C GLN A 336 7.65 -25.92 -9.01
N GLU A 337 7.21 -26.33 -10.19
CA GLU A 337 7.35 -25.55 -11.41
C GLU A 337 6.43 -24.32 -11.35
N ILE A 338 5.18 -24.52 -10.90
CA ILE A 338 4.23 -23.43 -10.67
C ILE A 338 4.70 -22.49 -9.57
N PHE A 339 5.24 -23.02 -8.47
CA PHE A 339 5.77 -22.20 -7.39
C PHE A 339 6.96 -21.33 -7.85
N GLN A 340 7.87 -21.91 -8.63
CA GLN A 340 9.02 -21.18 -9.19
C GLN A 340 8.57 -20.11 -10.18
N LEU A 341 7.62 -20.41 -11.06
CA LEU A 341 7.03 -19.43 -11.99
C LEU A 341 6.35 -18.29 -11.23
N ALA A 342 5.59 -18.58 -10.17
CA ALA A 342 4.96 -17.57 -9.33
C ALA A 342 6.00 -16.66 -8.64
N LYS A 343 7.11 -17.24 -8.18
CA LYS A 343 8.22 -16.50 -7.59
C LYS A 343 8.90 -15.57 -8.60
N GLU A 344 9.15 -16.06 -9.81
CA GLU A 344 9.73 -15.24 -10.89
C GLU A 344 8.82 -14.07 -11.27
N GLN A 345 7.53 -14.34 -11.47
CA GLN A 345 6.52 -13.30 -11.74
C GLN A 345 6.40 -12.28 -10.60
N HIS A 346 6.59 -12.72 -9.35
CA HIS A 346 6.64 -11.83 -8.21
C HIS A 346 7.86 -10.91 -8.26
N ILE A 347 9.06 -11.47 -8.40
CA ILE A 347 10.31 -10.71 -8.48
C ILE A 347 10.24 -9.70 -9.63
N THR A 348 9.77 -10.13 -10.81
CA THR A 348 9.63 -9.21 -11.95
C THR A 348 8.50 -8.21 -11.75
N GLY A 349 7.61 -8.39 -10.78
CA GLY A 349 6.51 -7.48 -10.47
C GLY A 349 5.31 -7.60 -11.39
N GLU A 350 5.12 -8.75 -12.03
CA GLU A 350 3.91 -9.10 -12.77
C GLU A 350 2.76 -9.42 -11.81
N ASN A 351 3.09 -9.91 -10.61
CA ASN A 351 2.09 -10.31 -9.63
C ASN A 351 2.60 -10.21 -8.18
N TYR A 352 1.99 -9.33 -7.39
CA TYR A 352 2.45 -9.13 -6.02
C TYR A 352 1.81 -10.08 -4.99
N MET A 353 0.58 -10.58 -5.22
CA MET A 353 -0.17 -11.33 -4.19
C MET A 353 -0.12 -12.84 -4.37
N VAL A 354 -0.06 -13.37 -5.60
CA VAL A 354 -0.18 -14.82 -5.79
C VAL A 354 1.00 -15.58 -5.19
N PHE A 355 2.22 -15.06 -5.32
CA PHE A 355 3.36 -15.68 -4.66
C PHE A 355 3.19 -15.72 -3.14
N ASN A 356 2.67 -14.66 -2.52
CA ASN A 356 2.44 -14.61 -1.07
C ASN A 356 1.36 -15.62 -0.62
N ILE A 357 0.36 -15.86 -1.47
CA ILE A 357 -0.67 -16.89 -1.25
C ILE A 357 -0.09 -18.30 -1.39
N LEU A 358 0.65 -18.56 -2.47
CA LEU A 358 1.21 -19.87 -2.76
C LEU A 358 2.36 -20.25 -1.81
N SER A 359 3.05 -19.27 -1.23
CA SER A 359 4.06 -19.48 -0.20
C SER A 359 3.44 -19.64 1.18
N ASN A 360 2.79 -18.59 1.70
CA ASN A 360 2.45 -18.47 3.11
C ASN A 360 0.94 -18.51 3.39
N GLY A 361 0.10 -18.49 2.35
CA GLY A 361 -1.35 -18.37 2.51
C GLY A 361 -1.76 -17.08 3.22
N GLU A 362 -0.99 -16.00 3.05
CA GLU A 362 -1.19 -14.73 3.72
C GLU A 362 -1.08 -13.57 2.74
N VAL A 363 -1.99 -12.60 2.85
CA VAL A 363 -2.03 -11.39 2.02
C VAL A 363 -2.46 -10.18 2.83
N GLU A 364 -2.03 -9.00 2.39
CA GLU A 364 -2.45 -7.72 2.95
C GLU A 364 -2.94 -6.74 1.89
N CYS A 365 -3.83 -5.84 2.32
CA CYS A 365 -4.21 -4.69 1.53
C CYS A 365 -4.34 -3.47 2.45
N SER A 366 -3.57 -2.43 2.15
CA SER A 366 -3.56 -1.16 2.91
C SER A 366 -4.86 -0.37 2.75
N ASN A 367 -4.98 0.72 3.52
CA ASN A 367 -6.08 1.68 3.45
C ASN A 367 -6.41 2.13 2.01
N THR A 368 -7.66 2.53 1.83
CA THR A 368 -8.27 3.11 0.64
C THR A 368 -9.01 4.37 1.11
N LEU A 369 -9.21 5.36 0.23
CA LEU A 369 -10.03 6.54 0.57
C LEU A 369 -11.50 6.13 0.70
N GLU A 370 -11.88 5.65 1.88
CA GLU A 370 -13.22 5.22 2.25
C GLU A 370 -13.73 6.08 3.41
N ASP A 371 -14.99 6.54 3.32
CA ASP A 371 -15.63 7.31 4.37
C ASP A 371 -16.32 6.38 5.36
N GLU A 372 -15.83 6.37 6.61
CA GLU A 372 -16.44 5.57 7.68
C GLU A 372 -17.87 6.00 8.05
N LEU A 373 -18.26 7.23 7.70
CA LEU A 373 -19.58 7.78 7.98
C LEU A 373 -20.59 7.50 6.86
N ASP A 374 -20.12 7.07 5.68
CA ASP A 374 -21.00 6.68 4.58
C ASP A 374 -21.43 5.22 4.75
N MET A 375 -22.70 5.03 5.14
CA MET A 375 -23.30 3.71 5.33
C MET A 375 -23.82 3.08 4.04
N GLU A 376 -23.81 3.80 2.91
CA GLU A 376 -24.30 3.30 1.63
C GLU A 376 -23.26 2.43 0.90
N LEU A 377 -21.97 2.68 1.12
CA LEU A 377 -20.88 2.00 0.43
C LEU A 377 -20.07 1.13 1.41
N PRO A 378 -20.08 -0.21 1.25
CA PRO A 378 -19.19 -1.08 2.03
C PRO A 378 -17.71 -0.80 1.72
N GLY A 379 -16.82 -1.15 2.65
CA GLY A 379 -15.37 -1.03 2.40
C GLY A 379 -14.87 -1.98 1.31
N GLN A 380 -13.82 -1.60 0.58
CA GLN A 380 -13.32 -2.37 -0.57
C GLN A 380 -12.97 -3.82 -0.23
N ALA A 381 -12.46 -4.05 0.99
CA ALA A 381 -12.10 -5.39 1.42
C ALA A 381 -13.30 -6.32 1.44
N LEU A 382 -14.47 -5.81 1.82
CA LEU A 382 -15.72 -6.55 1.88
C LEU A 382 -16.33 -6.70 0.48
N ILE A 383 -16.34 -5.62 -0.31
CA ILE A 383 -16.85 -5.63 -1.69
C ILE A 383 -16.15 -6.71 -2.53
N TYR A 384 -14.82 -6.78 -2.47
CA TYR A 384 -14.04 -7.70 -3.30
C TYR A 384 -13.76 -9.06 -2.65
N ARG A 385 -14.23 -9.32 -1.43
CA ARG A 385 -14.02 -10.60 -0.73
C ARG A 385 -14.55 -11.78 -1.53
N PRO A 386 -15.78 -11.75 -2.10
CA PRO A 386 -16.28 -12.87 -2.90
C PRO A 386 -15.38 -13.18 -4.10
N ALA A 387 -14.88 -12.15 -4.81
CA ALA A 387 -13.95 -12.37 -5.91
C ALA A 387 -12.66 -13.03 -5.44
N ARG A 388 -12.09 -12.57 -4.31
CA ARG A 388 -10.89 -13.17 -3.72
C ARG A 388 -11.11 -14.62 -3.31
N GLN A 389 -12.28 -14.98 -2.78
CA GLN A 389 -12.60 -16.37 -2.44
C GLN A 389 -12.54 -17.30 -3.65
N HIS A 390 -13.03 -16.86 -4.82
CA HIS A 390 -12.91 -17.64 -6.06
C HIS A 390 -11.46 -17.68 -6.57
N ILE A 391 -10.76 -16.55 -6.51
CA ILE A 391 -9.32 -16.49 -6.89
C ILE A 391 -8.51 -17.48 -6.04
N TYR A 392 -8.75 -17.53 -4.72
CA TYR A 392 -8.09 -18.51 -3.85
C TYR A 392 -8.45 -19.94 -4.21
N SER A 393 -9.66 -20.20 -4.70
CA SER A 393 -10.06 -21.54 -5.15
C SER A 393 -9.34 -21.96 -6.43
N VAL A 394 -8.98 -21.01 -7.31
CA VAL A 394 -8.10 -21.27 -8.47
C VAL A 394 -6.69 -21.59 -7.99
N LEU A 395 -6.18 -20.84 -7.00
CA LEU A 395 -4.79 -20.95 -6.55
C LEU A 395 -4.50 -22.15 -5.63
N LEU A 396 -5.46 -22.55 -4.78
CA LEU A 396 -5.22 -23.47 -3.66
C LEU A 396 -5.99 -24.80 -3.82
N GLU A 397 -5.84 -25.46 -4.97
CA GLU A 397 -6.52 -26.72 -5.35
C GLU A 397 -6.88 -27.63 -4.15
N PRO A 398 -8.10 -28.21 -4.13
CA PRO A 398 -8.56 -29.00 -2.99
C PRO A 398 -7.62 -30.18 -2.71
N ARG A 399 -7.19 -30.34 -1.45
CA ARG A 399 -6.30 -31.44 -1.05
C ARG A 399 -7.00 -32.79 -1.25
N LYS A 400 -6.32 -33.70 -1.96
CA LYS A 400 -6.84 -35.03 -2.32
C LYS A 400 -7.18 -35.92 -1.12
N ASP A 401 -6.58 -35.69 0.05
CA ASP A 401 -6.66 -36.59 1.20
C ASP A 401 -7.65 -36.18 2.33
N THR A 402 -8.32 -35.03 2.23
CA THR A 402 -9.31 -34.60 3.23
C THR A 402 -10.48 -33.88 2.56
N GLN A 403 -11.66 -34.51 2.55
CA GLN A 403 -12.99 -33.93 2.27
C GLN A 403 -13.01 -32.51 1.64
N ARG A 404 -12.51 -32.33 0.41
CA ARG A 404 -12.61 -31.08 -0.39
C ARG A 404 -12.40 -29.75 0.37
N VAL A 405 -11.59 -29.68 1.44
CA VAL A 405 -11.33 -28.42 2.16
C VAL A 405 -10.11 -27.75 1.55
N CYS A 406 -10.31 -26.62 0.87
CA CYS A 406 -9.20 -25.78 0.41
C CYS A 406 -8.54 -25.09 1.60
N SER A 407 -7.26 -24.77 1.47
CA SER A 407 -6.54 -24.12 2.57
C SER A 407 -7.06 -22.70 2.81
N VAL A 408 -7.26 -22.34 4.08
CA VAL A 408 -7.66 -21.00 4.49
C VAL A 408 -6.56 -19.99 4.17
N VAL A 409 -6.95 -18.83 3.63
CA VAL A 409 -6.05 -17.68 3.44
C VAL A 409 -6.24 -16.67 4.57
N LYS A 410 -5.13 -16.17 5.10
CA LYS A 410 -5.08 -15.11 6.12
C LYS A 410 -5.07 -13.74 5.44
N GLU A 411 -6.11 -12.94 5.66
CA GLU A 411 -6.22 -11.59 5.12
C GLU A 411 -5.98 -10.51 6.18
N TRP A 412 -4.96 -9.67 5.95
CA TRP A 412 -4.74 -8.41 6.66
C TRP A 412 -5.24 -7.24 5.83
N PHE A 413 -6.55 -7.20 5.60
CA PHE A 413 -7.18 -6.15 4.79
C PHE A 413 -7.72 -5.04 5.68
N VAL A 414 -7.33 -3.81 5.38
CA VAL A 414 -7.88 -2.65 6.08
C VAL A 414 -9.27 -2.33 5.54
N TYR A 415 -10.24 -2.25 6.43
CA TYR A 415 -11.59 -1.75 6.16
C TYR A 415 -12.20 -1.21 7.47
N PHE A 416 -13.26 -0.42 7.35
CA PHE A 416 -13.92 0.17 8.52
C PHE A 416 -14.43 -0.91 9.50
N GLY A 417 -14.12 -0.74 10.78
CA GLY A 417 -14.48 -1.69 11.83
C GLY A 417 -13.51 -2.87 12.01
N ASN A 418 -12.49 -3.03 11.15
CA ASN A 418 -11.44 -4.03 11.36
C ASN A 418 -10.34 -3.50 12.31
N PRO A 419 -10.18 -4.04 13.53
CA PRO A 419 -9.12 -3.62 14.44
C PRO A 419 -7.74 -4.16 14.06
N LEU A 420 -7.65 -5.13 13.12
CA LEU A 420 -6.40 -5.77 12.71
C LEU A 420 -5.61 -6.36 13.88
N HIS A 421 -6.28 -6.91 14.88
CA HIS A 421 -5.62 -7.66 15.96
C HIS A 421 -5.17 -9.06 15.49
N GLN A 422 -5.91 -9.64 14.55
CA GLN A 422 -5.66 -10.92 13.92
C GLN A 422 -6.12 -10.85 12.46
N PRO A 423 -5.59 -11.70 11.56
CA PRO A 423 -6.06 -11.74 10.19
C PRO A 423 -7.47 -12.32 10.11
N ASP A 424 -8.22 -11.90 9.10
CA ASP A 424 -9.45 -12.58 8.71
C ASP A 424 -9.10 -13.92 8.05
N LEU A 425 -9.81 -14.97 8.44
CA LEU A 425 -9.62 -16.32 7.88
C LEU A 425 -10.63 -16.55 6.77
N ILE A 426 -10.16 -16.50 5.52
CA ILE A 426 -11.01 -16.56 4.34
C ILE A 426 -10.93 -17.95 3.71
N GLN A 427 -12.09 -18.59 3.61
CA GLN A 427 -12.24 -19.88 2.94
C GLN A 427 -12.40 -19.69 1.44
N PRO A 428 -11.65 -20.41 0.60
CA PRO A 428 -11.88 -20.45 -0.83
C PRO A 428 -13.28 -20.97 -1.16
N VAL A 429 -13.88 -20.43 -2.21
CA VAL A 429 -15.22 -20.83 -2.69
C VAL A 429 -15.06 -21.35 -4.11
N GLN A 430 -15.61 -22.54 -4.38
CA GLN A 430 -15.54 -23.17 -5.70
C GLN A 430 -16.22 -22.30 -6.75
N LEU A 431 -15.65 -22.28 -7.96
CA LEU A 431 -16.22 -21.55 -9.08
C LEU A 431 -17.43 -22.29 -9.63
N ASP A 432 -18.41 -21.51 -10.09
CA ASP A 432 -19.60 -22.00 -10.77
C ASP A 432 -19.32 -22.11 -12.28
N ILE A 433 -18.56 -23.13 -12.67
CA ILE A 433 -18.20 -23.42 -14.07
C ILE A 433 -18.56 -24.85 -14.46
N PRO A 434 -18.91 -25.11 -15.73
CA PRO A 434 -19.19 -26.46 -16.20
C PRO A 434 -17.92 -27.32 -16.13
N GLY A 435 -17.98 -28.42 -15.36
CA GLY A 435 -16.85 -29.34 -15.18
C GLY A 435 -16.05 -29.07 -13.90
N GLU A 436 -14.83 -29.60 -13.84
CA GLU A 436 -13.92 -29.33 -12.72
C GLU A 436 -13.15 -28.02 -12.95
N THR A 437 -12.87 -27.30 -11.87
CA THR A 437 -11.99 -26.12 -11.91
C THR A 437 -10.65 -26.50 -12.53
N PRO A 438 -10.16 -25.79 -13.57
CA PRO A 438 -8.92 -26.13 -14.23
C PRO A 438 -7.75 -26.02 -13.25
N SER A 439 -6.80 -26.95 -13.32
CA SER A 439 -5.59 -26.88 -12.50
C SER A 439 -4.72 -25.68 -12.87
N LEU A 440 -3.90 -25.21 -11.92
CA LEU A 440 -2.94 -24.13 -12.21
C LEU A 440 -1.98 -24.53 -13.34
N ARG A 441 -1.61 -25.81 -13.40
CA ARG A 441 -0.76 -26.33 -14.47
C ARG A 441 -1.40 -26.17 -15.85
N THR A 442 -2.69 -26.50 -15.97
CA THR A 442 -3.44 -26.31 -17.22
C THR A 442 -3.53 -24.83 -17.58
N LEU A 443 -3.88 -23.98 -16.62
CA LEU A 443 -4.03 -22.55 -16.88
C LEU A 443 -2.70 -21.87 -17.23
N TRP A 444 -1.60 -22.17 -16.55
CA TRP A 444 -0.36 -21.41 -16.70
C TRP A 444 0.57 -21.98 -17.78
N LEU A 445 0.61 -23.32 -17.92
CA LEU A 445 1.54 -23.99 -18.84
C LEU A 445 0.84 -24.57 -20.07
N GLY A 446 -0.49 -24.67 -20.06
CA GLY A 446 -1.29 -25.11 -21.19
C GLY A 446 -1.16 -24.17 -22.39
N LYS A 447 -1.34 -24.74 -23.59
CA LYS A 447 -1.26 -24.02 -24.87
C LYS A 447 -2.45 -24.41 -25.75
N GLY A 448 -2.86 -23.50 -26.63
CA GLY A 448 -3.91 -23.73 -27.60
C GLY A 448 -5.18 -22.91 -27.33
N PRO A 449 -6.07 -22.77 -28.33
CA PRO A 449 -7.22 -21.87 -28.27
C PRO A 449 -8.25 -22.29 -27.21
N ASP A 450 -8.41 -23.59 -26.97
CA ASP A 450 -9.31 -24.10 -25.93
C ASP A 450 -8.85 -23.69 -24.52
N ILE A 451 -7.53 -23.67 -24.30
CA ILE A 451 -6.94 -23.20 -23.04
C ILE A 451 -7.15 -21.69 -22.88
N GLU A 452 -6.98 -20.89 -23.93
CA GLU A 452 -7.25 -19.44 -23.85
C GLU A 452 -8.73 -19.16 -23.52
N ASN A 453 -9.65 -19.93 -24.11
CA ASN A 453 -11.06 -19.85 -23.78
C ASN A 453 -11.31 -20.24 -22.33
N GLN A 454 -10.67 -21.30 -21.84
CA GLN A 454 -10.77 -21.75 -20.46
C GLN A 454 -10.22 -20.69 -19.48
N ARG A 455 -9.07 -20.07 -19.76
CA ARG A 455 -8.50 -18.96 -18.97
C ARG A 455 -9.49 -17.80 -18.85
N TYR A 456 -10.07 -17.39 -19.98
CA TYR A 456 -11.02 -16.28 -20.02
C TYR A 456 -12.30 -16.60 -19.23
N SER A 457 -12.87 -17.79 -19.41
CA SER A 457 -14.06 -18.24 -18.67
C SER A 457 -13.80 -18.37 -17.18
N THR A 458 -12.65 -18.92 -16.76
CA THR A 458 -12.25 -19.01 -15.35
C THR A 458 -12.07 -17.63 -14.73
N PHE A 459 -11.46 -16.68 -15.45
CA PHE A 459 -11.33 -15.30 -15.00
C PHE A 459 -12.70 -14.65 -14.75
N LEU A 460 -13.65 -14.78 -15.68
CA LEU A 460 -14.99 -14.22 -15.50
C LEU A 460 -15.78 -14.92 -14.38
N ALA A 461 -15.58 -16.22 -14.21
CA ALA A 461 -16.20 -16.97 -13.13
C ALA A 461 -15.76 -16.49 -11.74
N CYS A 462 -14.55 -15.92 -11.58
CA CYS A 462 -14.14 -15.28 -10.32
C CYS A 462 -15.08 -14.14 -9.90
N PHE A 463 -15.77 -13.53 -10.86
CA PHE A 463 -16.70 -12.41 -10.67
C PHE A 463 -18.17 -12.81 -10.89
N HIS A 464 -18.48 -14.11 -11.03
CA HIS A 464 -19.80 -14.65 -11.40
C HIS A 464 -20.33 -14.15 -12.76
N LEU A 465 -19.43 -14.01 -13.74
CA LEU A 465 -19.73 -13.52 -15.09
C LEU A 465 -19.44 -14.55 -16.18
N GLN A 466 -19.41 -15.85 -15.86
CA GLN A 466 -19.12 -16.93 -16.80
C GLN A 466 -20.06 -16.97 -18.02
N ASP A 467 -21.26 -16.41 -17.90
CA ASP A 467 -22.26 -16.35 -18.97
C ASP A 467 -22.01 -15.20 -19.97
N MET A 468 -21.05 -14.30 -19.69
CA MET A 468 -20.79 -13.06 -20.45
C MET A 468 -19.56 -13.15 -21.36
N VAL A 469 -19.07 -14.36 -21.64
CA VAL A 469 -17.78 -14.58 -22.35
C VAL A 469 -17.80 -13.95 -23.73
N GLU A 470 -18.83 -14.22 -24.53
CA GLU A 470 -18.89 -13.77 -25.93
C GLU A 470 -19.07 -12.24 -26.02
N GLU A 471 -19.93 -11.67 -25.20
CA GLU A 471 -20.17 -10.23 -25.19
C GLU A 471 -18.93 -9.45 -24.74
N LEU A 472 -18.20 -9.92 -23.73
CA LEU A 472 -16.99 -9.25 -23.25
C LEU A 472 -15.81 -9.43 -24.21
N LYS A 473 -15.68 -10.58 -24.89
CA LYS A 473 -14.68 -10.79 -25.94
C LYS A 473 -14.90 -9.89 -27.17
N ALA A 474 -16.15 -9.53 -27.47
CA ALA A 474 -16.47 -8.63 -28.57
C ALA A 474 -16.07 -7.17 -28.32
N LEU A 475 -15.74 -6.80 -27.07
CA LEU A 475 -15.31 -5.46 -26.70
C LEU A 475 -13.78 -5.31 -26.80
N LYS A 476 -13.31 -4.07 -26.92
CA LYS A 476 -11.89 -3.76 -26.72
C LYS A 476 -11.50 -4.16 -25.29
N ALA A 477 -10.35 -4.83 -25.12
CA ALA A 477 -9.96 -5.44 -23.85
C ALA A 477 -9.99 -4.48 -22.62
N PRO A 478 -9.53 -3.22 -22.68
CA PRO A 478 -9.67 -2.30 -21.55
C PRO A 478 -11.13 -1.98 -21.21
N VAL A 479 -12.01 -1.86 -22.22
CA VAL A 479 -13.44 -1.63 -22.01
C VAL A 479 -14.11 -2.88 -21.44
N ALA A 480 -13.73 -4.07 -21.90
CA ALA A 480 -14.21 -5.33 -21.35
C ALA A 480 -13.85 -5.47 -19.86
N ALA A 481 -12.63 -5.09 -19.47
CA ALA A 481 -12.20 -5.08 -18.07
C ALA A 481 -13.06 -4.11 -17.21
N VAL A 482 -13.33 -2.90 -17.72
CA VAL A 482 -14.23 -1.95 -17.05
C VAL A 482 -15.64 -2.53 -16.93
N CYS A 483 -16.20 -3.11 -18.00
CA CYS A 483 -17.52 -3.72 -17.97
C CYS A 483 -17.61 -4.87 -16.96
N CYS A 484 -16.61 -5.77 -16.94
CA CYS A 484 -16.50 -6.85 -15.95
C CYS A 484 -16.55 -6.29 -14.52
N LEU A 485 -15.73 -5.27 -14.23
CA LEU A 485 -15.69 -4.65 -12.91
C LEU A 485 -16.99 -3.95 -12.52
N LEU A 486 -17.62 -3.22 -13.45
CA LEU A 486 -18.88 -2.52 -13.18
C LEU A 486 -20.04 -3.49 -12.98
N MET A 487 -20.13 -4.56 -13.77
CA MET A 487 -21.11 -5.63 -13.55
C MET A 487 -20.92 -6.22 -12.16
N TYR A 488 -19.69 -6.55 -11.77
CA TYR A 488 -19.38 -7.05 -10.44
C TYR A 488 -19.81 -6.08 -9.33
N LEU A 489 -19.39 -4.81 -9.43
CA LEU A 489 -19.71 -3.80 -8.42
C LEU A 489 -21.22 -3.60 -8.24
N LEU A 490 -21.98 -3.54 -9.33
CA LEU A 490 -23.44 -3.38 -9.30
C LEU A 490 -24.17 -4.60 -8.70
N MET A 491 -23.56 -5.79 -8.78
CA MET A 491 -24.05 -7.00 -8.09
C MET A 491 -23.71 -7.02 -6.60
N GLN A 492 -22.54 -6.48 -6.21
CA GLN A 492 -22.08 -6.51 -4.82
C GLN A 492 -22.58 -5.32 -3.97
N VAL A 493 -22.95 -4.20 -4.60
CA VAL A 493 -23.29 -2.96 -3.91
C VAL A 493 -24.70 -2.48 -4.30
N ASP A 494 -25.64 -2.71 -3.39
CA ASP A 494 -27.07 -2.41 -3.60
C ASP A 494 -27.37 -0.92 -3.81
N SER A 495 -26.56 -0.05 -3.22
CA SER A 495 -26.74 1.40 -3.27
C SER A 495 -26.30 2.06 -4.57
N LEU A 496 -25.62 1.32 -5.47
CA LEU A 496 -25.21 1.85 -6.76
C LEU A 496 -26.41 2.08 -7.68
N SER A 497 -26.46 3.27 -8.28
CA SER A 497 -27.56 3.70 -9.15
C SER A 497 -27.19 3.69 -10.63
N LEU A 498 -28.20 3.89 -11.49
CA LEU A 498 -27.97 4.09 -12.93
C LEU A 498 -27.07 5.30 -13.21
N GLU A 499 -27.16 6.34 -12.39
CA GLU A 499 -26.34 7.55 -12.51
C GLU A 499 -24.87 7.27 -12.18
N ASP A 500 -24.60 6.41 -11.18
CA ASP A 500 -23.25 5.95 -10.87
C ASP A 500 -22.66 5.17 -12.05
N LEU A 501 -23.43 4.24 -12.63
CA LEU A 501 -23.04 3.49 -13.83
C LEU A 501 -22.76 4.43 -15.02
N ASN A 502 -23.68 5.36 -15.30
CA ASN A 502 -23.52 6.33 -16.38
C ASN A 502 -22.23 7.14 -16.21
N ALA A 503 -21.88 7.55 -14.99
CA ALA A 503 -20.65 8.32 -14.73
C ALA A 503 -19.38 7.52 -15.07
N PHE A 504 -19.31 6.25 -14.68
CA PHE A 504 -18.19 5.37 -14.99
C PHE A 504 -18.08 5.07 -16.50
N VAL A 505 -19.20 4.80 -17.18
CA VAL A 505 -19.18 4.55 -18.63
C VAL A 505 -18.80 5.82 -19.39
N ALA A 506 -19.38 6.97 -19.04
CA ALA A 506 -19.09 8.24 -19.69
C ALA A 506 -17.62 8.64 -19.54
N GLN A 507 -17.05 8.56 -18.33
CA GLN A 507 -15.64 8.92 -18.13
C GLN A 507 -14.71 7.97 -18.91
N THR A 508 -15.00 6.67 -18.94
CA THR A 508 -14.20 5.68 -19.66
C THR A 508 -14.16 5.98 -21.17
N LEU A 509 -15.31 6.36 -21.75
CA LEU A 509 -15.41 6.67 -23.17
C LEU A 509 -14.76 8.02 -23.51
N CYS A 510 -15.02 9.06 -22.73
CA CYS A 510 -14.46 10.40 -22.96
C CYS A 510 -12.92 10.39 -22.79
N LEU A 511 -12.40 9.64 -21.83
CA LEU A 511 -10.97 9.53 -21.55
C LEU A 511 -10.15 9.10 -22.78
N GLN A 512 -10.71 8.25 -23.66
CA GLN A 512 -9.99 7.78 -24.86
C GLN A 512 -9.54 8.93 -25.77
N GLY A 513 -10.27 10.06 -25.78
CA GLY A 513 -9.96 11.23 -26.60
C GLY A 513 -9.16 12.35 -25.92
N MET A 514 -8.79 12.21 -24.63
CA MET A 514 -8.20 13.32 -23.85
C MET A 514 -6.70 13.16 -23.57
N SER A 515 -5.89 14.17 -23.87
CA SER A 515 -4.47 14.19 -23.49
C SER A 515 -4.25 14.45 -21.99
N ALA A 516 -3.06 14.15 -21.48
CA ALA A 516 -2.68 14.47 -20.11
C ALA A 516 -2.81 15.98 -19.81
N ALA A 517 -2.45 16.85 -20.77
CA ALA A 517 -2.57 18.29 -20.63
C ALA A 517 -4.04 18.75 -20.54
N GLN A 518 -4.94 18.16 -21.33
CA GLN A 518 -6.37 18.46 -21.27
C GLN A 518 -6.96 18.05 -19.91
N LEU A 519 -6.62 16.85 -19.43
CA LEU A 519 -7.06 16.35 -18.13
C LEU A 519 -6.51 17.21 -16.98
N SER A 520 -5.22 17.57 -17.02
CA SER A 520 -4.59 18.46 -16.04
C SER A 520 -5.24 19.85 -16.02
N GLY A 521 -5.67 20.35 -17.18
CA GLY A 521 -6.41 21.61 -17.30
C GLY A 521 -7.84 21.60 -16.74
N LEU A 522 -8.46 20.43 -16.53
CA LEU A 522 -9.83 20.35 -16.00
C LEU A 522 -9.94 21.01 -14.63
N GLN A 523 -10.94 21.89 -14.48
CA GLN A 523 -11.26 22.58 -13.24
C GLN A 523 -12.56 22.02 -12.65
N LEU A 524 -12.48 21.49 -11.43
CA LEU A 524 -13.65 21.00 -10.71
C LEU A 524 -14.33 22.15 -9.99
N VAL A 525 -15.64 22.31 -10.22
CA VAL A 525 -16.45 23.28 -9.47
C VAL A 525 -16.57 22.88 -8.01
N GLN A 526 -16.78 21.59 -7.75
CA GLN A 526 -16.89 21.00 -6.42
C GLN A 526 -16.36 19.56 -6.45
N VAL A 527 -15.92 19.08 -5.29
CA VAL A 527 -15.53 17.68 -5.07
C VAL A 527 -16.62 16.98 -4.26
N ASP A 528 -17.17 15.89 -4.80
CA ASP A 528 -18.14 15.04 -4.12
C ASP A 528 -17.44 13.91 -3.35
N SER A 529 -17.77 13.77 -2.06
CA SER A 529 -17.17 12.77 -1.18
C SER A 529 -17.51 11.34 -1.59
N ARG A 530 -18.74 11.08 -2.04
CA ARG A 530 -19.13 9.73 -2.46
C ARG A 530 -18.44 9.36 -3.78
N ALA A 531 -18.31 10.31 -4.72
CA ALA A 531 -17.53 10.10 -5.94
C ALA A 531 -16.04 9.87 -5.65
N VAL A 532 -15.46 10.51 -4.63
CA VAL A 532 -14.09 10.21 -4.15
C VAL A 532 -13.98 8.74 -3.73
N GLN A 533 -14.92 8.27 -2.90
CA GLN A 533 -14.93 6.88 -2.43
C GLN A 533 -15.17 5.88 -3.56
N LEU A 534 -16.10 6.16 -4.48
CA LEU A 534 -16.35 5.32 -5.66
C LEU A 534 -15.12 5.19 -6.56
N GLY A 535 -14.42 6.30 -6.82
CA GLY A 535 -13.18 6.27 -7.58
C GLY A 535 -12.12 5.39 -6.91
N ALA A 536 -11.97 5.52 -5.58
CA ALA A 536 -11.04 4.70 -4.81
C ALA A 536 -11.39 3.20 -4.84
N ILE A 537 -12.68 2.86 -4.70
CA ILE A 537 -13.18 1.48 -4.82
C ILE A 537 -12.90 0.93 -6.22
N PHE A 538 -13.21 1.68 -7.27
CA PHE A 538 -12.99 1.27 -8.66
C PHE A 538 -11.51 0.94 -8.93
N ILE A 539 -10.59 1.79 -8.48
CA ILE A 539 -9.15 1.54 -8.63
C ILE A 539 -8.69 0.28 -7.88
N ARG A 540 -9.25 0.00 -6.69
CA ARG A 540 -9.01 -1.28 -5.98
C ARG A 540 -9.59 -2.48 -6.74
N GLY A 541 -10.70 -2.27 -7.43
CA GLY A 541 -11.26 -3.22 -8.39
C GLY A 541 -10.29 -3.60 -9.50
N LEU A 542 -9.63 -2.63 -10.12
CA LEU A 542 -8.60 -2.89 -11.14
C LEU A 542 -7.45 -3.76 -10.59
N ALA A 543 -7.00 -3.50 -9.35
CA ALA A 543 -5.99 -4.34 -8.71
C ALA A 543 -6.49 -5.77 -8.43
N THR A 544 -7.78 -5.95 -8.16
CA THR A 544 -8.43 -7.27 -7.99
C THR A 544 -8.55 -8.00 -9.34
N LEU A 545 -8.86 -7.28 -10.43
CA LEU A 545 -8.83 -7.85 -11.78
C LEU A 545 -7.42 -8.35 -12.14
N ILE A 546 -6.37 -7.59 -11.84
CA ILE A 546 -4.97 -8.00 -12.08
C ILE A 546 -4.65 -9.30 -11.32
N MET A 547 -5.10 -9.41 -10.07
CA MET A 547 -4.93 -10.61 -9.26
C MET A 547 -5.64 -11.83 -9.88
N ALA A 548 -6.90 -11.66 -10.31
CA ALA A 548 -7.64 -12.71 -10.99
C ALA A 548 -7.00 -13.10 -12.34
N ASN A 549 -6.58 -12.11 -13.13
CA ASN A 549 -5.91 -12.30 -14.41
C ASN A 549 -4.67 -13.18 -14.23
N SER A 550 -3.84 -12.86 -13.24
CA SER A 550 -2.62 -13.62 -12.96
C SER A 550 -2.93 -15.05 -12.49
N ALA A 551 -3.91 -15.23 -11.60
CA ALA A 551 -4.33 -16.55 -11.15
C ALA A 551 -4.85 -17.42 -12.30
N CYS A 552 -5.52 -16.82 -13.28
CA CYS A 552 -6.14 -17.50 -14.42
C CYS A 552 -5.23 -17.66 -15.64
N GLY A 553 -3.91 -17.44 -15.54
CA GLY A 553 -2.99 -17.62 -16.66
C GLY A 553 -2.97 -16.46 -17.67
N SER A 554 -3.35 -15.25 -17.24
CA SER A 554 -3.31 -13.99 -17.99
C SER A 554 -4.14 -13.95 -19.30
N PRO A 555 -5.46 -14.20 -19.26
CA PRO A 555 -6.34 -14.05 -20.43
C PRO A 555 -6.43 -12.61 -20.97
N PHE A 556 -6.03 -11.61 -20.19
CA PHE A 556 -5.87 -10.21 -20.61
C PHE A 556 -4.40 -9.81 -20.54
N SER A 557 -4.01 -8.83 -21.37
CA SER A 557 -2.74 -8.13 -21.15
C SER A 557 -2.84 -7.33 -19.85
N MET A 558 -1.74 -7.25 -19.09
CA MET A 558 -1.71 -6.39 -17.90
C MET A 558 -2.02 -4.93 -18.23
N ASP A 559 -1.61 -4.49 -19.42
CA ASP A 559 -1.84 -3.15 -19.93
C ASP A 559 -3.33 -2.82 -20.17
N ASP A 560 -4.22 -3.83 -20.18
CA ASP A 560 -5.67 -3.65 -20.31
C ASP A 560 -6.33 -3.14 -19.02
N PHE A 561 -5.70 -3.36 -17.85
CA PHE A 561 -6.23 -2.95 -16.55
C PHE A 561 -5.69 -1.60 -16.06
N MET A 562 -4.85 -0.94 -16.87
CA MET A 562 -4.07 0.19 -16.39
C MET A 562 -4.94 1.45 -16.20
N PRO A 563 -4.91 2.09 -15.02
CA PRO A 563 -5.76 3.25 -14.74
C PRO A 563 -5.60 4.39 -15.73
N TRP A 564 -4.39 4.66 -16.25
CA TRP A 564 -4.18 5.71 -17.26
C TRP A 564 -4.89 5.45 -18.59
N LYS A 565 -5.46 4.26 -18.82
CA LYS A 565 -6.31 3.97 -19.96
C LYS A 565 -7.80 4.06 -19.68
N VAL A 566 -8.21 3.77 -18.44
CA VAL A 566 -9.61 3.50 -18.11
C VAL A 566 -10.21 4.41 -17.04
N PHE A 567 -9.42 5.21 -16.34
CA PHE A 567 -9.90 6.09 -15.28
C PHE A 567 -9.11 7.38 -15.15
N ASP A 568 -9.82 8.50 -15.05
CA ASP A 568 -9.27 9.78 -14.60
C ASP A 568 -10.17 10.40 -13.54
N GLY A 569 -9.57 10.81 -12.41
CA GLY A 569 -10.32 11.23 -11.24
C GLY A 569 -11.10 12.52 -11.42
N LYS A 570 -10.51 13.53 -12.10
CA LYS A 570 -11.23 14.79 -12.32
C LYS A 570 -12.33 14.59 -13.33
N LEU A 571 -12.05 13.88 -14.42
CA LEU A 571 -13.07 13.53 -15.39
C LEU A 571 -14.22 12.77 -14.74
N PHE A 572 -13.93 11.80 -13.87
CA PHE A 572 -14.96 11.04 -13.16
C PHE A 572 -15.83 11.94 -12.26
N GLN A 573 -15.24 12.85 -11.48
CA GLN A 573 -16.00 13.81 -10.66
C GLN A 573 -16.96 14.66 -11.50
N GLU A 574 -16.50 15.13 -12.66
CA GLU A 574 -17.32 15.93 -13.57
C GLU A 574 -18.47 15.11 -14.17
N LYS A 575 -18.19 13.91 -14.70
CA LYS A 575 -19.22 13.01 -15.25
C LYS A 575 -20.20 12.51 -14.18
N TYR A 576 -19.71 12.29 -12.95
CA TYR A 576 -20.54 11.95 -11.80
C TYR A 576 -21.57 13.05 -11.53
N ARG A 577 -21.12 14.29 -11.43
CA ARG A 577 -21.98 15.45 -11.21
C ARG A 577 -22.99 15.63 -12.35
N GLN A 578 -22.56 15.56 -13.61
CA GLN A 578 -23.44 15.70 -14.78
C GLN A 578 -24.53 14.62 -14.78
N SER A 579 -24.15 13.36 -14.53
CA SER A 579 -25.07 12.23 -14.46
C SER A 579 -26.10 12.38 -13.35
N HIS A 580 -25.67 12.77 -12.14
CA HIS A 580 -26.56 12.95 -10.97
C HIS A 580 -27.44 14.21 -11.02
N ARG A 581 -27.12 15.16 -11.91
CA ARG A 581 -27.97 16.31 -12.25
C ARG A 581 -29.03 16.01 -13.32
N GLY A 582 -28.93 14.85 -13.98
CA GLY A 582 -29.82 14.50 -15.08
C GLY A 582 -29.51 15.27 -16.37
N CYS A 583 -28.24 15.62 -16.61
CA CYS A 583 -27.81 16.18 -17.90
C CYS A 583 -28.15 15.24 -19.05
N SER A 584 -28.31 15.83 -20.25
CA SER A 584 -28.58 15.06 -21.46
C SER A 584 -27.41 14.14 -21.82
N LEU A 585 -27.67 13.12 -22.63
CA LEU A 585 -26.61 12.20 -23.08
C LEU A 585 -25.57 12.92 -23.94
N GLU A 586 -26.03 13.87 -24.75
CA GLU A 586 -25.18 14.72 -25.58
C GLU A 586 -24.23 15.56 -24.72
N GLU A 587 -24.72 16.18 -23.64
CA GLU A 587 -23.86 16.93 -22.70
C GLU A 587 -22.88 16.01 -21.97
N LEU A 588 -23.35 14.85 -21.49
CA LEU A 588 -22.53 13.88 -20.77
C LEU A 588 -21.34 13.39 -21.61
N LEU A 589 -21.51 13.34 -22.93
CA LEU A 589 -20.53 12.83 -23.89
C LEU A 589 -19.94 13.93 -24.79
N GLU A 590 -19.97 15.19 -24.34
CA GLU A 590 -19.29 16.31 -24.99
C GLU A 590 -19.73 16.56 -26.45
N GLY A 591 -21.00 16.27 -26.76
CA GLY A 591 -21.59 16.41 -28.09
C GLY A 591 -21.15 15.35 -29.09
N ASN A 592 -20.42 14.30 -28.66
CA ASN A 592 -19.91 13.28 -29.55
C ASN A 592 -20.93 12.16 -29.82
N GLY A 593 -21.65 12.28 -30.95
CA GLY A 593 -22.70 11.33 -31.34
C GLY A 593 -22.22 9.88 -31.49
N PHE A 594 -20.95 9.62 -31.84
CA PHE A 594 -20.41 8.27 -31.91
C PHE A 594 -20.28 7.63 -30.51
N LEU A 595 -19.87 8.43 -29.52
CA LEU A 595 -19.80 7.96 -28.14
C LEU A 595 -21.20 7.69 -27.57
N CYS A 596 -22.24 8.40 -28.01
CA CYS A 596 -23.62 8.16 -27.57
C CYS A 596 -24.08 6.72 -27.87
N THR A 597 -23.81 6.22 -29.08
CA THR A 597 -24.16 4.85 -29.46
C THR A 597 -23.37 3.83 -28.64
N GLN A 598 -22.06 4.04 -28.45
CA GLN A 598 -21.23 3.16 -27.63
C GLN A 598 -21.70 3.12 -26.18
N PHE A 599 -22.00 4.29 -25.61
CA PHE A 599 -22.50 4.43 -24.25
C PHE A 599 -23.79 3.62 -24.05
N GLN A 600 -24.76 3.75 -24.94
CA GLN A 600 -26.02 3.01 -24.85
C GLN A 600 -25.80 1.50 -24.95
N ASN A 601 -24.93 1.05 -25.84
CA ASN A 601 -24.59 -0.37 -25.97
C ASN A 601 -23.96 -0.92 -24.68
N LEU A 602 -22.97 -0.23 -24.12
CA LEU A 602 -22.29 -0.67 -22.88
C LEU A 602 -23.24 -0.64 -21.67
N LYS A 603 -24.05 0.43 -21.55
CA LYS A 603 -25.06 0.53 -20.50
C LYS A 603 -26.09 -0.60 -20.59
N SER A 604 -26.62 -0.84 -21.80
CA SER A 604 -27.58 -1.92 -22.04
C SER A 604 -26.99 -3.28 -21.69
N LEU A 605 -25.75 -3.55 -22.11
CA LEU A 605 -25.03 -4.78 -21.81
C LEU A 605 -24.90 -5.01 -20.29
N ILE A 606 -24.41 -4.01 -19.56
CA ILE A 606 -24.22 -4.10 -18.10
C ILE A 606 -25.57 -4.29 -17.38
N CYS A 607 -26.59 -3.51 -17.74
CA CYS A 607 -27.92 -3.65 -17.13
C CYS A 607 -28.54 -5.02 -17.41
N LYS A 608 -28.39 -5.58 -18.62
CA LYS A 608 -28.87 -6.92 -18.97
C LYS A 608 -28.17 -8.00 -18.15
N ALA A 609 -26.85 -7.91 -17.98
CA ALA A 609 -26.09 -8.83 -17.15
C ALA A 609 -26.58 -8.81 -15.69
N CYS A 610 -26.80 -7.62 -15.11
CA CYS A 610 -27.37 -7.50 -13.76
C CYS A 610 -28.80 -8.08 -13.68
N MET A 611 -29.67 -7.77 -14.64
CA MET A 611 -31.04 -8.30 -14.67
C MET A 611 -31.08 -9.82 -14.76
N ALA A 612 -30.18 -10.44 -15.54
CA ALA A 612 -30.07 -11.89 -15.64
C ALA A 612 -29.71 -12.56 -14.29
N LYS A 613 -29.06 -11.82 -13.38
CA LYS A 613 -28.75 -12.25 -12.01
C LYS A 613 -29.75 -11.68 -10.98
N ASN A 614 -30.98 -11.35 -11.41
CA ASN A 614 -32.07 -10.80 -10.59
C ASN A 614 -31.75 -9.46 -9.90
N ARG A 615 -30.85 -8.67 -10.47
CA ARG A 615 -30.47 -7.35 -9.95
C ARG A 615 -30.95 -6.24 -10.89
N THR A 616 -32.03 -5.56 -10.51
CA THR A 616 -32.51 -4.36 -11.21
C THR A 616 -31.86 -3.11 -10.63
N ILE A 617 -31.10 -2.38 -11.46
CA ILE A 617 -30.44 -1.13 -11.05
C ILE A 617 -31.46 0.02 -11.10
N GLN A 618 -31.65 0.70 -9.97
CA GLN A 618 -32.59 1.81 -9.86
C GLN A 618 -31.93 3.14 -10.23
N SER A 619 -32.69 4.06 -10.83
CA SER A 619 -32.29 5.46 -10.93
C SER A 619 -32.44 6.12 -9.56
N ARG A 620 -31.43 6.87 -9.16
CA ARG A 620 -31.39 7.63 -7.91
C ARG A 620 -30.54 8.88 -8.10
N GLN A 621 -31.09 9.86 -8.81
CA GLN A 621 -30.49 11.19 -8.94
C GLN A 621 -30.37 11.87 -7.58
N ARG A 622 -29.25 12.58 -7.37
CA ARG A 622 -28.99 13.32 -6.13
C ARG A 622 -29.24 14.83 -6.25
N GLY A 623 -29.50 15.35 -7.46
CA GLY A 623 -29.87 16.76 -7.72
C GLY A 623 -28.78 17.77 -7.31
N ASP A 624 -29.08 19.07 -7.33
CA ASP A 624 -28.15 20.13 -6.89
C ASP A 624 -28.09 20.32 -5.36
N GLY A 625 -29.09 19.79 -4.66
CA GLY A 625 -29.20 19.83 -3.20
C GLY A 625 -28.38 18.74 -2.53
N PHE A 626 -27.05 18.74 -2.70
CA PHE A 626 -26.13 17.82 -2.02
C PHE A 626 -25.98 18.09 -0.50
N ILE A 627 -27.01 18.60 0.17
CA ILE A 627 -26.96 19.18 1.52
C ILE A 627 -28.16 18.72 2.36
N ALA A 628 -27.93 17.76 3.27
CA ALA A 628 -28.56 17.71 4.60
C ALA A 628 -27.90 16.71 5.59
N GLU A 629 -26.63 16.33 5.45
CA GLU A 629 -26.05 15.32 6.36
C GLU A 629 -25.59 15.86 7.73
N MET A 630 -25.75 17.15 8.03
CA MET A 630 -25.23 17.74 9.29
C MET A 630 -26.20 18.45 10.23
N HIS A 631 -27.52 18.52 9.95
CA HIS A 631 -28.42 19.34 10.79
C HIS A 631 -29.68 18.66 11.36
N ARG A 632 -29.83 17.34 11.25
CA ARG A 632 -30.86 16.60 12.02
C ARG A 632 -30.29 15.41 12.77
N ARG A 633 -29.61 15.67 13.89
CA ARG A 633 -29.66 14.85 15.10
C ARG A 633 -29.01 15.60 16.26
N GLY A 634 -29.72 16.62 16.72
CA GLY A 634 -29.47 17.21 18.03
C GLY A 634 -30.06 16.31 19.12
N ARG A 635 -29.21 15.99 20.10
CA ARG A 635 -29.50 15.64 21.50
C ARG A 635 -30.31 14.36 21.78
N GLY A 636 -29.61 13.41 22.39
CA GLY A 636 -30.20 12.46 23.34
C GLY A 636 -30.48 11.07 22.80
N ALA A 637 -29.44 10.24 22.72
CA ALA A 637 -29.59 8.80 22.86
C ALA A 637 -28.26 8.21 23.32
N SER A 638 -28.26 7.67 24.53
CA SER A 638 -27.23 6.80 25.08
C SER A 638 -26.84 5.72 24.07
N PHE A 639 -25.54 5.59 23.81
CA PHE A 639 -24.98 4.46 23.08
C PHE A 639 -25.27 3.17 23.86
N GLN A 640 -26.32 2.47 23.44
CA GLN A 640 -26.49 1.05 23.72
C GLN A 640 -26.12 0.26 22.46
N GLN A 641 -25.22 -0.68 22.69
CA GLN A 641 -24.64 -1.63 21.76
C GLN A 641 -25.75 -2.54 21.18
N ALA A 642 -26.07 -2.38 19.90
CA ALA A 642 -26.98 -3.24 19.12
C ALA A 642 -26.76 -2.90 17.64
N HIS A 643 -26.65 -3.78 16.64
CA HIS A 643 -26.77 -5.23 16.52
C HIS A 643 -25.73 -5.71 15.48
N ARG A 644 -25.22 -6.94 15.66
CA ARG A 644 -24.56 -7.69 14.59
C ARG A 644 -25.52 -7.82 13.41
N THR A 645 -25.20 -7.21 12.27
CA THR A 645 -25.82 -7.57 11.00
C THR A 645 -25.31 -8.96 10.60
N SER A 646 -26.18 -9.96 10.75
CA SER A 646 -26.01 -11.29 10.19
C SER A 646 -26.10 -11.19 8.66
N PHE A 647 -24.97 -11.21 7.96
CA PHE A 647 -24.95 -11.67 6.58
C PHE A 647 -25.29 -13.16 6.57
N ALA A 648 -26.48 -13.52 6.08
CA ALA A 648 -26.85 -14.89 5.81
C ALA A 648 -26.48 -15.22 4.34
N PRO A 649 -25.63 -16.21 4.06
CA PRO A 649 -25.44 -16.74 2.71
C PRO A 649 -26.71 -17.51 2.30
N PRO A 650 -27.14 -17.45 1.02
CA PRO A 650 -28.31 -18.18 0.56
C PRO A 650 -28.00 -19.65 0.27
N TYR A 651 -27.33 -20.39 1.16
CA TYR A 651 -27.22 -21.86 1.08
C TYR A 651 -27.03 -22.46 2.48
N CYS A 652 -28.12 -22.95 3.08
CA CYS A 652 -28.09 -23.70 4.33
C CYS A 652 -28.65 -25.10 4.04
N ASN A 653 -27.77 -26.11 3.95
CA ASN A 653 -28.18 -27.50 3.86
C ASN A 653 -28.24 -28.09 5.27
N GLN A 654 -29.41 -28.65 5.60
CA GLN A 654 -29.68 -29.33 6.86
C GLN A 654 -28.83 -30.60 6.97
N ASN A 655 -28.05 -30.74 8.05
CA ASN A 655 -27.99 -32.00 8.79
C ASN A 655 -27.39 -31.82 10.19
N ARG A 656 -28.03 -32.49 11.16
CA ARG A 656 -27.81 -32.41 12.61
C ARG A 656 -26.76 -33.42 13.12
N GLY A 657 -26.19 -33.09 14.29
CA GLY A 657 -25.63 -34.01 15.31
C GLY A 657 -24.13 -33.81 15.51
N SER A 658 -23.54 -33.64 16.71
CA SER A 658 -23.98 -33.88 18.08
C SER A 658 -23.03 -33.18 19.07
N GLN A 659 -23.61 -32.71 20.19
CA GLN A 659 -23.10 -32.66 21.58
C GLN A 659 -21.61 -32.38 21.85
N TRP A 660 -21.30 -31.36 22.67
CA TRP A 660 -20.46 -31.50 23.88
C TRP A 660 -20.86 -30.47 24.95
N ARG A 661 -20.81 -30.92 26.21
CA ARG A 661 -21.46 -30.37 27.42
C ARG A 661 -20.78 -29.13 28.01
N GLY A 662 -21.60 -28.30 28.66
CA GLY A 662 -21.16 -27.17 29.48
C GLY A 662 -20.77 -27.52 30.92
N ARG A 663 -20.14 -26.54 31.59
CA ARG A 663 -20.04 -26.41 33.05
C ARG A 663 -20.36 -24.97 33.46
N GLN A 664 -21.00 -24.87 34.61
CA GLN A 664 -21.71 -23.74 35.22
C GLN A 664 -20.83 -22.69 35.94
N PRO A 665 -21.42 -21.55 36.39
CA PRO A 665 -20.73 -20.36 36.91
C PRO A 665 -20.86 -20.16 38.43
N TYR A 666 -19.94 -19.39 39.03
CA TYR A 666 -20.04 -18.66 40.32
C TYR A 666 -19.08 -17.45 40.22
N GLY A 667 -19.29 -16.27 40.80
CA GLY A 667 -20.29 -15.78 41.73
C GLY A 667 -20.16 -14.24 41.88
N SER A 668 -21.17 -13.65 42.48
CA SER A 668 -21.41 -12.22 42.74
C SER A 668 -20.63 -11.67 43.95
N GLN A 669 -20.36 -10.35 43.94
CA GLN A 669 -20.36 -9.42 45.10
C GLN A 669 -19.89 -8.02 44.62
N SER A 670 -20.78 -7.04 44.47
CA SER A 670 -21.25 -6.04 45.46
C SER A 670 -20.48 -4.71 45.41
N GLN A 671 -21.19 -3.64 45.03
CA GLN A 671 -20.78 -2.23 45.15
C GLN A 671 -20.60 -1.81 46.62
N PRO A 672 -20.01 -0.62 46.89
CA PRO A 672 -20.89 0.51 47.15
C PRO A 672 -20.48 1.85 46.51
N SER A 673 -21.49 2.72 46.58
CA SER A 673 -21.70 4.08 46.08
C SER A 673 -20.91 5.20 46.78
N GLY A 674 -20.80 6.36 46.12
CA GLY A 674 -20.61 7.64 46.83
C GLY A 674 -20.06 8.82 46.02
N ARG A 675 -20.95 9.78 45.70
CA ARG A 675 -20.79 11.27 45.66
C ARG A 675 -19.49 11.83 45.03
N GLY A 676 -19.49 12.54 43.90
CA GLY A 676 -20.20 13.80 43.64
C GLY A 676 -19.29 14.99 43.98
N TYR A 677 -18.76 15.73 42.99
CA TYR A 677 -18.38 17.16 43.05
C TYR A 677 -17.83 17.64 41.68
N ARG A 678 -18.50 18.63 41.09
CA ARG A 678 -17.98 19.72 40.22
C ARG A 678 -18.18 21.02 41.04
N PRO A 679 -17.63 22.23 40.71
CA PRO A 679 -17.13 22.70 39.40
C PRO A 679 -15.87 23.60 39.48
N GLY A 680 -15.41 24.12 38.33
CA GLY A 680 -14.45 25.24 38.29
C GLY A 680 -14.14 25.71 36.88
N HIS A 681 -14.99 26.61 36.36
CA HIS A 681 -14.72 27.46 35.20
C HIS A 681 -13.58 28.44 35.50
N GLN A 682 -12.72 28.73 34.52
CA GLN A 682 -12.20 30.08 34.30
C GLN A 682 -11.78 30.29 32.85
N ASP A 683 -12.53 31.17 32.18
CA ASP A 683 -12.12 31.90 30.99
C ASP A 683 -10.86 32.73 31.26
N GLN A 684 -9.98 32.89 30.26
CA GLN A 684 -9.53 34.23 29.83
C GLN A 684 -8.68 34.22 28.54
N ARG A 685 -9.23 34.92 27.54
CA ARG A 685 -8.60 35.95 26.70
C ARG A 685 -7.50 35.59 25.69
N ARG A 686 -7.95 35.67 24.44
CA ARG A 686 -7.27 36.14 23.22
C ARG A 686 -6.07 37.08 23.45
N ARG A 687 -4.95 36.80 22.77
CA ARG A 687 -4.08 37.79 22.13
C ARG A 687 -3.58 37.27 20.79
N PHE A 688 -3.94 37.99 19.73
CA PHE A 688 -3.29 37.93 18.42
C PHE A 688 -1.88 38.53 18.53
N GLN A 689 -0.87 37.88 17.95
CA GLN A 689 0.35 38.55 17.49
C GLN A 689 0.89 37.88 16.23
N PHE A 690 1.44 38.73 15.38
CA PHE A 690 1.73 38.58 13.96
C PHE A 690 2.93 37.66 13.63
N THR A 691 2.90 37.15 12.39
CA THR A 691 3.90 36.42 11.59
C THR A 691 5.33 37.01 11.56
N PRO A 692 6.36 36.28 11.08
CA PRO A 692 6.73 36.20 9.64
C PRO A 692 7.16 34.77 9.19
N ARG A 693 6.62 34.16 8.12
CA ARG A 693 7.02 34.16 6.69
C ARG A 693 8.54 34.12 6.40
N TRP A 694 8.91 33.26 5.42
CA TRP A 694 9.99 33.32 4.38
C TRP A 694 10.62 31.92 4.10
N PRO A 695 11.24 31.63 2.93
CA PRO A 695 10.55 31.04 1.76
C PRO A 695 11.28 29.81 1.11
N ARG A 696 10.57 29.18 0.15
CA ARG A 696 11.04 28.29 -0.95
C ARG A 696 11.68 26.96 -0.59
#